data_AF-R2QKN0-F1
#
_entry.id   AF-R2QKN0-F1
#
_cell.length_a   1.000
_cell.length_b   1.000
_cell.length_c   1.000
_cell.angle_alpha   90.00
_cell.angle_beta   90.00
_cell.angle_gamma   90.00
#
_symmetry.space_group_name_H-M   'P 1'
#
loop_
_entity.id
_entity.type
_entity.pdbx_description
1 polymer ?
#
loop_
_entity_poly.entity_id
_entity_poly.type
_entity_poly.pdbx_seq_one_letter_code
_entity_poly.pdbx_strand_id
1 'polypeptide(L)'
;MNPWQLLGITATSNKRAIKQAYATKLKLLVPDEQPEEFQRLKTAFDLALTLAKNDSLIEDDAYNLFADMSDSFESVAPSIEDDMYNHEGLVFPASQTKSSFSDALQQIIRYENYFGNLAVWEKLVASINEWSIDEYMQNTYTIQLFLVENYSCLAREIIRFLFKTFDLTNLTDHIGQELFVSSTFLYLKKTIYTVPPFSFQLAETIPANLRKQYFTLRFDIYQLIAQKQGFAVNIEDLIAKCADLFAEDSELWNLKMIDWLDKTNGLVDTYESKELVEDFITRTQTMNDNPTTTFLIAYFQLVKGDAKDDSIFNWNKEQLTLPDELFILILGSIFFHKKDFVPAFNLWKQLSLSRKIALKKQLEDISRHLPRQEKKEYRQIKKEIRNVQKKKHPVLLALMQFFTFPVIIVAFAFLSNGTSDNHLPDETLSASQEHYMEEFSETKQLYDGPLEEQFVYYFYASNDPEGKQLFIDSTVYNDQLKERLEHYVYQDTNKYSDMSAFKFKSDALSDSENQKIAVYYKDEFLCILVFGKYKVLLDDIYGDQWQPLSDAQLESMSRSIRINPESTTTIFLRKFLFSDNKQQNLLEYTDYLSENMKIVIENNLNAPIPVNMEKGYLYLVREPQVKMIVSDLNKNEEKLILTFDESGRLAHVFGPNWEEVDEEMIHYSNREAFKNISTLLEEPD
;
A
#
# COMPACT_ATOMS: atom_id res chain seq x y z
N MET A 1 14.38 -41.23 -15.92
CA MET A 1 14.93 -41.01 -17.29
C MET A 1 16.40 -40.65 -17.12
N ASN A 2 17.32 -41.15 -17.97
CA ASN A 2 18.75 -40.89 -17.79
C ASN A 2 19.11 -39.47 -18.32
N PRO A 3 19.49 -38.51 -17.45
CA PRO A 3 19.70 -37.11 -17.84
C PRO A 3 20.86 -36.94 -18.83
N TRP A 4 21.87 -37.82 -18.77
CA TRP A 4 23.07 -37.78 -19.60
C TRP A 4 22.78 -38.13 -21.07
N GLN A 5 21.93 -39.14 -21.31
CA GLN A 5 21.48 -39.52 -22.65
C GLN A 5 20.64 -38.41 -23.30
N LEU A 6 19.83 -37.71 -22.50
CA LEU A 6 18.96 -36.63 -22.95
C LEU A 6 19.75 -35.36 -23.28
N LEU A 7 20.86 -35.10 -22.58
CA LEU A 7 21.83 -34.04 -22.91
C LEU A 7 22.83 -34.45 -24.01
N GLY A 8 22.93 -35.74 -24.35
CA GLY A 8 23.83 -36.25 -25.39
C GLY A 8 25.31 -36.28 -24.97
N ILE A 9 25.58 -36.36 -23.67
CA ILE A 9 26.94 -36.39 -23.09
C ILE A 9 27.09 -37.60 -22.17
N THR A 10 28.34 -38.02 -21.93
CA THR A 10 28.65 -38.99 -20.87
C THR A 10 28.55 -38.33 -19.49
N ALA A 11 28.24 -39.10 -18.45
CA ALA A 11 28.19 -38.60 -17.07
C ALA A 11 29.49 -37.87 -16.71
N THR A 12 29.37 -36.65 -16.17
CA THR A 12 30.53 -35.80 -15.89
C THR A 12 30.23 -34.85 -14.72
N SER A 13 31.25 -34.51 -13.93
CA SER A 13 31.20 -33.48 -12.89
C SER A 13 31.53 -32.07 -13.43
N ASN A 14 31.95 -31.96 -14.70
CA ASN A 14 32.31 -30.68 -15.30
C ASN A 14 31.06 -29.87 -15.71
N LYS A 15 30.66 -28.95 -14.81
CA LYS A 15 29.49 -28.06 -14.97
C LYS A 15 29.52 -27.24 -16.27
N ARG A 16 30.69 -26.90 -16.81
CA ARG A 16 30.80 -26.16 -18.08
C ARG A 16 30.40 -27.03 -19.27
N ALA A 17 30.79 -28.30 -19.28
CA ALA A 17 30.43 -29.25 -20.34
C ALA A 17 28.91 -29.55 -20.35
N ILE A 18 28.30 -29.66 -19.17
CA ILE A 18 26.84 -29.85 -19.00
C ILE A 18 26.06 -28.66 -19.56
N LYS A 19 26.49 -27.43 -19.22
CA LYS A 19 25.89 -26.18 -19.73
C LYS A 19 26.05 -26.02 -21.24
N GLN A 20 27.21 -26.39 -21.78
CA GLN A 20 27.47 -26.33 -23.22
C GLN A 20 26.61 -27.33 -24.01
N ALA A 21 26.41 -28.54 -23.49
CA ALA A 21 25.54 -29.55 -24.10
C ALA A 21 24.06 -29.12 -24.09
N TYR A 22 23.59 -28.57 -22.97
CA TYR A 22 22.25 -28.00 -22.85
C TYR A 22 22.03 -26.85 -23.85
N ALA A 23 22.96 -25.89 -23.93
CA ALA A 23 22.86 -24.76 -24.86
C ALA A 23 22.89 -25.21 -26.33
N THR A 24 23.64 -26.26 -26.65
CA THR A 24 23.71 -26.81 -28.02
C THR A 24 22.40 -27.48 -28.42
N LYS A 25 21.75 -28.20 -27.50
CA LYS A 25 20.42 -28.80 -27.74
C LYS A 25 19.29 -27.77 -27.71
N LEU A 26 19.40 -26.75 -26.87
CA LEU A 26 18.41 -25.68 -26.78
C LEU A 26 18.33 -24.85 -28.06
N LYS A 27 19.45 -24.65 -28.77
CA LYS A 27 19.48 -23.98 -30.08
C LYS A 27 18.76 -24.73 -31.20
N LEU A 28 18.48 -26.02 -31.01
CA LEU A 28 17.76 -26.85 -31.98
C LEU A 28 16.26 -26.94 -31.66
N LEU A 29 15.81 -26.37 -30.54
CA LEU A 29 14.42 -26.38 -30.08
C LEU A 29 13.83 -24.97 -30.15
N VAL A 30 12.67 -24.82 -30.78
CA VAL A 30 11.89 -23.59 -30.77
C VAL A 30 10.87 -23.69 -29.61
N PRO A 31 11.00 -22.89 -28.53
CA PRO A 31 10.22 -23.07 -27.30
C PRO A 31 8.70 -22.96 -27.49
N ASP A 32 8.25 -22.19 -28.49
CA ASP A 32 6.83 -21.96 -28.78
C ASP A 32 6.17 -23.12 -29.54
N GLU A 33 6.95 -23.96 -30.23
CA GLU A 33 6.43 -25.09 -31.03
C GLU A 33 6.51 -26.43 -30.29
N GLN A 34 7.42 -26.58 -29.31
CA GLN A 34 7.67 -27.86 -28.60
C GLN A 34 7.88 -27.70 -27.09
N PRO A 35 6.88 -27.22 -26.33
CA PRO A 35 7.01 -26.89 -24.91
C PRO A 35 7.31 -28.11 -24.01
N GLU A 36 6.78 -29.29 -24.35
CA GLU A 36 7.08 -30.52 -23.58
C GLU A 36 8.52 -30.99 -23.74
N GLU A 37 9.12 -30.83 -24.92
CA GLU A 37 10.51 -31.22 -25.17
C GLU A 37 11.49 -30.25 -24.52
N PHE A 38 11.16 -28.96 -24.49
CA PHE A 38 11.88 -27.95 -23.71
C PHE A 38 11.86 -28.28 -22.20
N GLN A 39 10.69 -28.65 -21.67
CA GLN A 39 10.57 -29.03 -20.25
C GLN A 39 11.36 -30.30 -19.93
N ARG A 40 11.37 -31.30 -20.83
CA ARG A 40 12.18 -32.53 -20.68
C ARG A 40 13.68 -32.25 -20.76
N LEU A 41 14.10 -31.32 -21.61
CA LEU A 41 15.51 -30.91 -21.72
C LEU A 41 15.97 -30.12 -20.49
N LYS A 42 15.11 -29.21 -19.97
CA LYS A 42 15.38 -28.41 -18.77
C LYS A 42 15.45 -29.28 -17.51
N THR A 43 14.50 -30.19 -17.33
CA THR A 43 14.52 -31.15 -16.21
C THR A 43 15.73 -32.09 -16.26
N ALA A 44 16.17 -32.52 -17.45
CA ALA A 44 17.40 -33.30 -17.59
C ALA A 44 18.67 -32.50 -17.28
N PHE A 45 18.71 -31.21 -17.63
CA PHE A 45 19.81 -30.30 -17.29
C PHE A 45 19.92 -30.07 -15.77
N ASP A 46 18.79 -29.81 -15.11
CA ASP A 46 18.74 -29.58 -13.67
C ASP A 46 19.16 -30.85 -12.91
N LEU A 47 18.70 -32.03 -13.35
CA LEU A 47 19.11 -33.32 -12.79
C LEU A 47 20.60 -33.64 -13.05
N ALA A 48 21.15 -33.26 -14.20
CA ALA A 48 22.58 -33.45 -14.47
C ALA A 48 23.45 -32.56 -13.58
N LEU A 49 22.99 -31.33 -13.28
CA LEU A 49 23.70 -30.42 -12.37
C LEU A 49 23.64 -30.87 -10.90
N THR A 50 22.53 -31.47 -10.46
CA THR A 50 22.43 -32.02 -9.11
C THR A 50 23.26 -33.29 -8.96
N LEU A 51 23.28 -34.17 -9.95
CA LEU A 51 24.15 -35.35 -9.94
C LEU A 51 25.64 -34.97 -9.99
N ALA A 52 26.01 -33.96 -10.78
CA ALA A 52 27.37 -33.42 -10.80
C ALA A 52 27.79 -32.71 -9.50
N LYS A 53 26.85 -32.30 -8.64
CA LYS A 53 27.10 -31.77 -7.29
C LYS A 53 27.25 -32.88 -6.24
N ASN A 54 26.56 -34.01 -6.41
CA ASN A 54 26.60 -35.11 -5.44
C ASN A 54 27.85 -36.00 -5.58
N ASP A 55 28.45 -36.08 -6.76
CA ASP A 55 29.75 -36.77 -6.97
C ASP A 55 30.96 -35.96 -6.45
N SER A 56 30.77 -34.70 -6.03
CA SER A 56 31.82 -33.86 -5.43
C SER A 56 31.84 -33.87 -3.89
N LEU A 57 31.19 -34.84 -3.25
CA LEU A 57 31.36 -35.09 -1.82
C LEU A 57 32.55 -36.04 -1.60
N ILE A 58 33.77 -35.50 -1.78
CA ILE A 58 35.01 -35.78 -1.03
C ILE A 58 35.97 -34.62 -1.37
N GLU A 59 36.43 -33.94 -0.31
CA GLU A 59 37.48 -32.90 -0.21
C GLU A 59 37.12 -31.41 -0.45
N ASP A 60 36.73 -30.78 0.67
CA ASP A 60 37.20 -29.53 1.29
C ASP A 60 37.64 -28.33 0.41
N ASP A 61 36.85 -27.25 0.46
CA ASP A 61 37.31 -25.89 0.82
C ASP A 61 36.14 -24.87 0.76
N ALA A 62 35.54 -24.58 1.92
CA ALA A 62 34.63 -23.43 2.09
C ALA A 62 34.50 -22.97 3.56
N TYR A 63 35.62 -22.91 4.30
CA TYR A 63 35.67 -22.36 5.67
C TYR A 63 36.90 -21.47 5.95
N ASN A 64 37.40 -20.70 4.97
CA ASN A 64 38.47 -19.72 5.19
C ASN A 64 38.32 -18.45 4.32
N LEU A 65 37.33 -17.60 4.60
CA LEU A 65 37.30 -16.22 4.07
C LEU A 65 36.66 -15.17 4.99
N PHE A 66 36.32 -15.51 6.25
CA PHE A 66 35.79 -14.56 7.24
C PHE A 66 36.46 -14.67 8.63
N ALA A 67 37.67 -15.23 8.72
CA ALA A 67 38.36 -15.45 10.00
C ALA A 67 39.77 -14.84 10.10
N ASP A 68 40.10 -13.83 9.27
CA ASP A 68 41.41 -13.17 9.31
C ASP A 68 41.34 -11.62 9.33
N MET A 69 40.22 -11.06 9.79
CA MET A 69 40.07 -9.60 9.93
C MET A 69 39.33 -9.20 11.21
N SER A 70 39.67 -9.81 12.36
CA SER A 70 39.17 -9.34 13.66
C SER A 70 40.09 -9.57 14.85
N ASP A 71 41.40 -9.74 14.67
CA ASP A 71 42.30 -9.84 15.84
C ASP A 71 43.65 -9.17 15.58
N SER A 72 43.66 -7.84 15.67
CA SER A 72 44.83 -7.04 16.05
C SER A 72 44.51 -5.54 16.02
N PHE A 73 43.68 -5.06 16.93
CA PHE A 73 43.77 -3.66 17.37
C PHE A 73 43.24 -3.52 18.81
N GLU A 74 44.13 -3.72 19.78
CA GLU A 74 43.97 -3.06 21.07
C GLU A 74 45.30 -2.47 21.56
N SER A 75 45.25 -1.16 21.78
CA SER A 75 46.24 -0.29 22.45
C SER A 75 47.57 0.00 21.73
N VAL A 76 47.77 1.26 21.36
CA VAL A 76 48.76 2.20 21.95
C VAL A 76 48.76 3.48 21.11
N ALA A 77 48.35 4.61 21.70
CA ALA A 77 48.83 5.95 21.31
C ALA A 77 50.06 6.28 22.20
N PRO A 78 51.01 7.19 21.86
CA PRO A 78 50.84 8.36 20.98
C PRO A 78 52.07 8.74 20.11
N SER A 79 51.96 9.90 19.45
CA SER A 79 52.99 10.92 19.11
C SER A 79 53.23 11.24 17.64
N ILE A 80 53.16 12.56 17.40
CA ILE A 80 53.35 13.33 16.17
C ILE A 80 54.85 13.52 15.95
N GLU A 81 55.35 13.36 14.71
CA GLU A 81 56.26 14.30 14.01
C GLU A 81 56.69 13.73 12.64
N ASP A 82 56.69 14.63 11.65
CA ASP A 82 57.46 14.69 10.40
C ASP A 82 57.94 13.40 9.72
N ASP A 83 57.51 13.15 8.48
CA ASP A 83 58.43 13.37 7.35
C ASP A 83 57.77 13.29 5.97
N MET A 84 58.28 14.19 5.13
CA MET A 84 57.91 14.52 3.78
C MET A 84 58.78 13.74 2.77
N TYR A 85 58.23 13.52 1.57
CA TYR A 85 58.85 13.16 0.28
C TYR A 85 58.78 11.72 -0.27
N ASN A 86 58.08 11.66 -1.41
CA ASN A 86 58.44 10.99 -2.67
C ASN A 86 58.68 9.47 -2.69
N HIS A 87 57.73 8.77 -3.31
CA HIS A 87 58.10 7.97 -4.48
C HIS A 87 57.10 8.13 -5.64
N GLU A 88 57.64 8.62 -6.75
CA GLU A 88 57.02 8.70 -8.07
C GLU A 88 56.70 7.30 -8.61
N GLY A 89 55.61 7.22 -9.37
CA GLY A 89 55.62 6.47 -10.63
C GLY A 89 55.25 4.99 -10.59
N LEU A 90 53.98 4.68 -10.32
CA LEU A 90 53.30 3.54 -10.97
C LEU A 90 51.94 4.01 -11.49
N VAL A 91 51.95 4.53 -12.72
CA VAL A 91 50.73 4.76 -13.50
C VAL A 91 50.19 3.40 -13.91
N PHE A 92 49.16 2.93 -13.21
CA PHE A 92 48.29 1.88 -13.74
C PHE A 92 47.34 2.53 -14.75
N PRO A 93 47.25 2.01 -15.99
CA PRO A 93 46.28 2.51 -16.95
C PRO A 93 44.89 2.33 -16.36
N ALA A 94 44.12 3.42 -16.30
CA ALA A 94 42.74 3.43 -15.87
C ALA A 94 41.95 2.40 -16.69
N SER A 95 41.71 1.24 -16.11
CA SER A 95 40.64 0.36 -16.55
C SER A 95 39.35 1.15 -16.33
N GLN A 96 38.71 1.55 -17.42
CA GLN A 96 37.35 2.08 -17.39
C GLN A 96 36.46 0.98 -16.81
N THR A 97 36.19 1.08 -15.51
CA THR A 97 35.16 0.28 -14.85
C THR A 97 33.82 0.71 -15.43
N LYS A 98 33.17 -0.21 -16.15
CA LYS A 98 31.77 -0.06 -16.60
C LYS A 98 30.95 0.24 -15.34
N SER A 99 30.29 1.40 -15.25
CA SER A 99 29.52 1.76 -14.04
C SER A 99 28.40 0.75 -13.82
N SER A 100 28.17 0.35 -12.57
CA SER A 100 27.08 -0.57 -12.25
C SER A 100 25.72 0.07 -12.58
N PHE A 101 24.69 -0.76 -12.83
CA PHE A 101 23.32 -0.27 -13.01
C PHE A 101 22.85 0.56 -11.82
N SER A 102 23.19 0.13 -10.60
CA SER A 102 22.89 0.86 -9.37
C SER A 102 23.56 2.25 -9.35
N ASP A 103 24.82 2.35 -9.78
CA ASP A 103 25.52 3.64 -9.88
C ASP A 103 24.86 4.57 -10.89
N ALA A 104 24.41 4.03 -12.03
CA ALA A 104 23.72 4.80 -13.05
C ALA A 104 22.35 5.29 -12.56
N LEU A 105 21.60 4.45 -11.84
CA LEU A 105 20.33 4.84 -11.22
C LEU A 105 20.54 5.91 -10.14
N GLN A 106 21.54 5.75 -9.28
CA GLN A 106 21.87 6.75 -8.25
C GLN A 106 22.30 8.09 -8.86
N GLN A 107 23.00 8.09 -9.99
CA GLN A 107 23.27 9.32 -10.73
C GLN A 107 21.99 9.98 -11.23
N ILE A 108 21.05 9.21 -11.79
CA ILE A 108 19.76 9.72 -12.26
C ILE A 108 18.97 10.38 -11.12
N ILE A 109 18.96 9.75 -9.94
CA ILE A 109 18.33 10.28 -8.72
C ILE A 109 19.03 11.56 -8.28
N ARG A 110 20.36 11.56 -8.19
CA ARG A 110 21.17 12.70 -7.74
C ARG A 110 21.04 13.92 -8.64
N TYR A 111 20.91 13.73 -9.94
CA TYR A 111 20.70 14.82 -10.90
C TYR A 111 19.24 15.26 -11.02
N GLU A 112 18.32 14.63 -10.28
CA GLU A 112 16.88 14.96 -10.26
C GLU A 112 16.21 14.96 -11.64
N ASN A 113 16.80 14.28 -12.62
CA ASN A 113 16.31 14.25 -14.01
C ASN A 113 15.30 13.12 -14.27
N TYR A 114 14.71 12.58 -13.21
CA TYR A 114 13.99 11.32 -13.26
C TYR A 114 12.47 11.47 -13.31
N PHE A 115 11.92 12.62 -12.90
CA PHE A 115 10.49 12.84 -12.74
C PHE A 115 9.68 12.62 -14.03
N GLY A 116 10.13 13.19 -15.16
CA GLY A 116 9.37 13.17 -16.42
C GLY A 116 10.16 12.92 -17.70
N ASN A 117 11.48 12.73 -17.63
CA ASN A 117 12.32 12.56 -18.81
C ASN A 117 12.49 11.08 -19.17
N LEU A 118 11.66 10.59 -20.09
CA LEU A 118 11.70 9.19 -20.54
C LEU A 118 13.05 8.78 -21.15
N ALA A 119 13.75 9.70 -21.84
CA ALA A 119 15.01 9.38 -22.52
C ALA A 119 16.14 8.98 -21.54
N VAL A 120 16.09 9.52 -20.31
CA VAL A 120 17.02 9.15 -19.23
C VAL A 120 16.82 7.68 -18.83
N TRP A 121 15.55 7.25 -18.74
CA TRP A 121 15.17 5.88 -18.42
C TRP A 121 15.48 4.89 -19.54
N GLU A 122 15.24 5.28 -20.79
CA GLU A 122 15.64 4.49 -21.97
C GLU A 122 17.15 4.25 -22.01
N LYS A 123 17.95 5.28 -21.66
CA LYS A 123 19.41 5.16 -21.57
C LYS A 123 19.85 4.24 -20.44
N LEU A 124 19.19 4.29 -19.28
CA LEU A 124 19.51 3.43 -18.13
C LEU A 124 19.40 1.94 -18.47
N VAL A 125 18.38 1.56 -19.25
CA VAL A 125 18.10 0.17 -19.63
C VAL A 125 18.64 -0.20 -21.01
N ALA A 126 19.43 0.67 -21.66
CA ALA A 126 19.91 0.45 -23.03
C ALA A 126 20.71 -0.84 -23.19
N SER A 127 21.42 -1.27 -22.13
CA SER A 127 22.20 -2.51 -22.10
C SER A 127 21.44 -3.72 -21.53
N ILE A 128 20.11 -3.68 -21.44
CA ILE A 128 19.31 -4.76 -20.81
C ILE A 128 19.56 -6.13 -21.44
N ASN A 129 19.80 -6.17 -22.76
CA ASN A 129 20.10 -7.41 -23.49
C ASN A 129 21.52 -7.95 -23.22
N GLU A 130 22.40 -7.15 -22.60
CA GLU A 130 23.75 -7.56 -22.23
C GLU A 130 23.81 -8.13 -20.80
N TRP A 131 22.76 -7.97 -20.00
CA TRP A 131 22.73 -8.43 -18.61
C TRP A 131 22.58 -9.95 -18.53
N SER A 132 23.32 -10.54 -17.59
CA SER A 132 23.05 -11.90 -17.14
C SER A 132 21.68 -11.98 -16.45
N ILE A 133 21.17 -13.20 -16.30
CA ILE A 133 19.88 -13.43 -15.60
C ILE A 133 19.95 -12.89 -14.16
N ASP A 134 21.06 -13.12 -13.46
CA ASP A 134 21.23 -12.67 -12.07
C ASP A 134 21.26 -11.13 -11.98
N GLU A 135 21.96 -10.46 -12.90
CA GLU A 135 21.98 -8.99 -12.98
C GLU A 135 20.60 -8.42 -13.33
N TYR A 136 19.88 -9.03 -14.27
CA TYR A 136 18.52 -8.61 -14.61
C TYR A 136 17.59 -8.73 -13.39
N MET A 137 17.65 -9.83 -12.63
CA MET A 137 16.82 -10.03 -11.44
C MET A 137 17.15 -9.02 -10.34
N GLN A 138 18.44 -8.74 -10.11
CA GLN A 138 18.87 -7.72 -9.14
C GLN A 138 18.43 -6.31 -9.54
N ASN A 139 18.56 -5.96 -10.83
CA ASN A 139 18.13 -4.66 -11.35
C ASN A 139 16.59 -4.54 -11.28
N THR A 140 15.86 -5.62 -11.55
CA THR A 140 14.41 -5.69 -11.41
C THR A 140 13.98 -5.41 -9.97
N TYR A 141 14.64 -6.02 -8.98
CA TYR A 141 14.38 -5.73 -7.57
C TYR A 141 14.69 -4.28 -7.20
N THR A 142 15.82 -3.75 -7.68
CA THR A 142 16.21 -2.35 -7.46
C THR A 142 15.15 -1.38 -8.00
N ILE A 143 14.58 -1.66 -9.18
CA ILE A 143 13.52 -0.85 -9.77
C ILE A 143 12.21 -0.96 -8.98
N GLN A 144 11.88 -2.13 -8.41
CA GLN A 144 10.72 -2.25 -7.53
C GLN A 144 10.83 -1.33 -6.32
N LEU A 145 11.98 -1.33 -5.63
CA LEU A 145 12.23 -0.46 -4.47
C LEU A 145 12.16 1.02 -4.87
N PHE A 146 12.84 1.39 -5.96
CA PHE A 146 12.79 2.75 -6.49
C PHE A 146 11.35 3.21 -6.78
N LEU A 147 10.54 2.36 -7.41
CA LEU A 147 9.14 2.67 -7.72
C LEU A 147 8.31 2.85 -6.45
N VAL A 148 8.46 1.98 -5.45
CA VAL A 148 7.77 2.10 -4.15
C VAL A 148 8.06 3.46 -3.50
N GLU A 149 9.31 3.90 -3.55
CA GLU A 149 9.74 5.16 -2.93
C GLU A 149 9.36 6.41 -3.73
N ASN A 150 9.22 6.32 -5.06
CA ASN A 150 9.19 7.52 -5.92
C ASN A 150 7.98 7.62 -6.87
N TYR A 151 7.06 6.64 -6.91
CA TYR A 151 5.95 6.66 -7.86
C TYR A 151 5.05 7.90 -7.77
N SER A 152 4.94 8.53 -6.59
CA SER A 152 4.15 9.76 -6.39
C SER A 152 4.68 10.97 -7.17
N CYS A 153 5.98 10.96 -7.50
CA CYS A 153 6.64 12.02 -8.27
C CYS A 153 7.12 11.55 -9.65
N LEU A 154 6.64 10.42 -10.16
CA LEU A 154 7.11 9.86 -11.42
C LEU A 154 6.01 9.91 -12.49
N ALA A 155 6.38 10.34 -13.70
CA ALA A 155 5.45 10.36 -14.83
C ALA A 155 4.93 8.96 -15.13
N ARG A 156 3.62 8.88 -15.41
CA ARG A 156 2.93 7.63 -15.70
C ARG A 156 3.56 6.89 -16.88
N GLU A 157 4.06 7.62 -17.87
CA GLU A 157 4.72 7.09 -19.06
C GLU A 157 6.01 6.35 -18.68
N ILE A 158 6.78 6.89 -17.73
CA ILE A 158 7.98 6.25 -17.19
C ILE A 158 7.60 5.00 -16.40
N ILE A 159 6.60 5.08 -15.52
CA ILE A 159 6.14 3.91 -14.76
C ILE A 159 5.71 2.80 -15.72
N ARG A 160 4.88 3.11 -16.73
CA ARG A 160 4.44 2.14 -17.74
C ARG A 160 5.60 1.57 -18.53
N PHE A 161 6.60 2.40 -18.88
CA PHE A 161 7.82 1.95 -19.53
C PHE A 161 8.60 0.96 -18.65
N LEU A 162 8.81 1.27 -17.37
CA LEU A 162 9.52 0.39 -16.44
C LEU A 162 8.75 -0.91 -16.19
N PHE A 163 7.43 -0.84 -16.02
CA PHE A 163 6.56 -2.02 -15.91
C PHE A 163 6.69 -2.93 -17.12
N LYS A 164 6.74 -2.37 -18.32
CA LYS A 164 6.92 -3.15 -19.55
C LYS A 164 8.33 -3.72 -19.66
N THR A 165 9.34 -2.91 -19.37
CA THR A 165 10.75 -3.27 -19.53
C THR A 165 11.16 -4.40 -18.58
N PHE A 166 10.65 -4.40 -17.35
CA PHE A 166 10.98 -5.38 -16.32
C PHE A 166 9.87 -6.43 -16.08
N ASP A 167 8.84 -6.46 -16.93
CA ASP A 167 7.66 -7.33 -16.81
C ASP A 167 6.99 -7.30 -15.41
N LEU A 168 6.90 -6.10 -14.82
CA LEU A 168 6.41 -5.92 -13.46
C LEU A 168 4.91 -6.20 -13.30
N THR A 169 4.14 -6.15 -14.38
CA THR A 169 2.70 -6.43 -14.38
C THR A 169 2.43 -7.87 -13.96
N ASN A 170 3.15 -8.80 -14.58
CA ASN A 170 3.06 -10.24 -14.34
C ASN A 170 3.96 -10.69 -13.20
N LEU A 171 4.78 -9.78 -12.66
CA LEU A 171 5.56 -10.05 -11.47
C LEU A 171 4.61 -10.41 -10.33
N THR A 172 4.78 -11.63 -9.86
CA THR A 172 4.09 -12.22 -8.73
C THR A 172 5.16 -12.85 -7.85
N ASP A 173 4.85 -13.02 -6.58
CA ASP A 173 5.67 -13.83 -5.70
C ASP A 173 5.59 -15.30 -6.17
N HIS A 174 6.50 -15.69 -7.05
CA HIS A 174 6.71 -17.07 -7.45
C HIS A 174 7.86 -17.64 -6.62
N ILE A 175 7.59 -18.77 -5.96
CA ILE A 175 8.55 -19.47 -5.10
C ILE A 175 9.88 -19.69 -5.84
N GLY A 176 10.95 -19.18 -5.24
CA GLY A 176 12.31 -19.12 -5.80
C GLY A 176 12.81 -17.72 -6.16
N GLN A 177 11.95 -16.69 -6.09
CA GLN A 177 12.30 -15.29 -6.32
C GLN A 177 12.22 -14.40 -5.06
N GLU A 178 12.06 -14.98 -3.86
CA GLU A 178 11.89 -14.24 -2.60
C GLU A 178 13.00 -13.21 -2.30
N LEU A 179 14.20 -13.40 -2.85
CA LEU A 179 15.32 -12.44 -2.74
C LEU A 179 15.25 -11.26 -3.74
N PHE A 180 14.28 -11.26 -4.65
CA PHE A 180 14.19 -10.32 -5.79
C PHE A 180 12.79 -9.74 -6.02
N VAL A 181 11.84 -9.97 -5.11
CA VAL A 181 10.49 -9.40 -5.18
C VAL A 181 10.16 -8.67 -3.89
N SER A 182 9.80 -7.40 -3.98
CA SER A 182 9.40 -6.58 -2.83
C SER A 182 7.93 -6.81 -2.50
N SER A 183 7.63 -7.22 -1.26
CA SER A 183 6.26 -7.37 -0.76
C SER A 183 5.50 -6.04 -0.77
N THR A 184 6.16 -4.95 -0.40
CA THR A 184 5.63 -3.59 -0.48
C THR A 184 5.31 -3.21 -1.93
N PHE A 185 6.18 -3.56 -2.88
CA PHE A 185 5.90 -3.35 -4.30
C PHE A 185 4.66 -4.11 -4.75
N LEU A 186 4.52 -5.39 -4.38
CA LEU A 186 3.33 -6.18 -4.75
C LEU A 186 2.04 -5.57 -4.20
N TYR A 187 2.07 -5.09 -2.96
CA TYR A 187 0.95 -4.39 -2.32
C TYR A 187 0.59 -3.09 -3.07
N LEU A 188 1.59 -2.26 -3.42
CA LEU A 188 1.37 -0.99 -4.11
C LEU A 188 1.28 -1.12 -5.63
N LYS A 189 1.50 -2.30 -6.22
CA LYS A 189 1.66 -2.52 -7.66
C LYS A 189 0.55 -1.87 -8.48
N LYS A 190 -0.71 -2.08 -8.05
CA LYS A 190 -1.88 -1.50 -8.72
C LYS A 190 -1.86 0.03 -8.62
N THR A 191 -1.64 0.57 -7.42
CA THR A 191 -1.58 2.00 -7.16
C THR A 191 -0.48 2.69 -7.98
N ILE A 192 0.72 2.12 -7.99
CA ILE A 192 1.88 2.59 -8.78
C ILE A 192 1.51 2.60 -10.27
N TYR A 193 0.90 1.52 -10.78
CA TYR A 193 0.54 1.44 -12.19
C TYR A 193 -0.57 2.43 -12.60
N THR A 194 -1.50 2.74 -11.69
CA THR A 194 -2.68 3.58 -11.94
C THR A 194 -2.51 5.04 -11.51
N VAL A 195 -1.27 5.53 -11.39
CA VAL A 195 -1.05 6.96 -11.10
C VAL A 195 -1.73 7.85 -12.15
N PRO A 196 -2.20 9.06 -11.77
CA PRO A 196 -2.79 10.00 -12.72
C PRO A 196 -1.72 10.52 -13.71
N PRO A 197 -2.16 11.04 -14.87
CA PRO A 197 -1.27 11.61 -15.91
C PRO A 197 -0.70 12.97 -15.52
N PHE A 198 -0.01 13.06 -14.38
CA PHE A 198 0.62 14.30 -13.96
C PHE A 198 1.73 14.73 -14.91
N SER A 199 1.80 16.03 -15.19
CA SER A 199 2.91 16.63 -15.92
C SER A 199 4.05 16.97 -14.97
N PHE A 200 5.28 16.78 -15.45
CA PHE A 200 6.52 17.11 -14.73
C PHE A 200 7.39 18.09 -15.54
N GLN A 201 6.82 18.76 -16.55
CA GLN A 201 7.54 19.70 -17.41
C GLN A 201 8.10 20.91 -16.64
N LEU A 202 7.47 21.26 -15.52
CA LEU A 202 7.90 22.35 -14.64
C LEU A 202 8.98 21.92 -13.63
N ALA A 203 9.51 20.69 -13.71
CA ALA A 203 10.54 20.25 -12.77
C ALA A 203 11.74 21.21 -12.75
N GLU A 204 12.21 21.67 -13.91
CA GLU A 204 13.36 22.58 -13.99
C GLU A 204 13.09 23.98 -13.40
N THR A 205 11.84 24.44 -13.40
CA THR A 205 11.47 25.75 -12.85
C THR A 205 11.30 25.75 -11.33
N ILE A 206 11.07 24.57 -10.74
CA ILE A 206 10.98 24.39 -9.29
C ILE A 206 12.41 24.24 -8.71
N PRO A 207 12.75 24.90 -7.59
CA PRO A 207 14.03 24.69 -6.91
C PRO A 207 14.30 23.22 -6.60
N ALA A 208 15.51 22.74 -6.89
CA ALA A 208 15.89 21.33 -6.79
C ALA A 208 15.44 20.67 -5.47
N ASN A 209 15.80 21.29 -4.35
CA ASN A 209 15.50 20.82 -3.01
C ASN A 209 13.99 20.73 -2.68
N LEU A 210 13.12 21.39 -3.45
CA LEU A 210 11.67 21.40 -3.24
C LEU A 210 10.90 20.48 -4.19
N ARG A 211 11.51 20.01 -5.29
CA ARG A 211 10.81 19.28 -6.37
C ARG A 211 10.10 18.03 -5.88
N LYS A 212 10.82 17.14 -5.20
CA LYS A 212 10.26 15.87 -4.72
C LYS A 212 9.11 16.14 -3.74
N GLN A 213 9.33 17.02 -2.77
CA GLN A 213 8.30 17.40 -1.80
C GLN A 213 7.06 17.98 -2.48
N TYR A 214 7.23 18.91 -3.43
CA TYR A 214 6.14 19.52 -4.17
C TYR A 214 5.32 18.47 -4.93
N PHE A 215 5.97 17.62 -5.73
CA PHE A 215 5.28 16.62 -6.52
C PHE A 215 4.59 15.55 -5.68
N THR A 216 5.22 15.10 -4.59
CA THR A 216 4.61 14.16 -3.64
C THR A 216 3.37 14.78 -2.98
N LEU A 217 3.46 16.01 -2.46
CA LEU A 217 2.32 16.69 -1.84
C LEU A 217 1.17 16.91 -2.85
N ARG A 218 1.49 17.28 -4.09
CA ARG A 218 0.51 17.40 -5.19
C ARG A 218 -0.19 16.06 -5.47
N PHE A 219 0.54 14.96 -5.45
CA PHE A 219 -0.02 13.61 -5.60
C PHE A 219 -0.91 13.21 -4.42
N ASP A 220 -0.50 13.52 -3.19
CA ASP A 220 -1.26 13.22 -1.97
C ASP A 220 -2.61 13.95 -1.94
N ILE A 221 -2.62 15.23 -2.35
CA ILE A 221 -3.87 15.99 -2.53
C ILE A 221 -4.81 15.27 -3.51
N TYR A 222 -4.29 14.80 -4.65
CA TYR A 222 -5.10 14.03 -5.60
C TYR A 222 -5.65 12.73 -4.99
N GLN A 223 -4.85 11.99 -4.22
CA GLN A 223 -5.30 10.76 -3.58
C GLN A 223 -6.44 11.03 -2.59
N LEU A 224 -6.32 12.07 -1.76
CA LEU A 224 -7.37 12.46 -0.81
C LEU A 224 -8.69 12.79 -1.52
N ILE A 225 -8.61 13.53 -2.64
CA ILE A 225 -9.77 13.84 -3.48
C ILE A 225 -10.37 12.56 -4.09
N ALA A 226 -9.54 11.72 -4.71
CA ALA A 226 -9.97 10.51 -5.39
C ALA A 226 -10.62 9.49 -4.45
N GLN A 227 -10.15 9.39 -3.21
CA GLN A 227 -10.65 8.48 -2.18
C GLN A 227 -11.85 9.03 -1.40
N LYS A 228 -12.27 10.28 -1.65
CA LYS A 228 -13.40 10.95 -0.98
C LYS A 228 -13.26 11.03 0.55
N GLN A 229 -12.04 11.17 1.07
CA GLN A 229 -11.77 11.27 2.51
C GLN A 229 -12.01 12.68 3.10
N GLY A 230 -12.71 13.55 2.37
CA GLY A 230 -12.86 14.99 2.66
C GLY A 230 -13.66 15.40 3.90
N PHE A 231 -13.97 14.49 4.84
CA PHE A 231 -14.58 14.85 6.13
C PHE A 231 -13.56 15.01 7.26
N ALA A 232 -12.33 14.53 7.06
CA ALA A 232 -11.28 14.40 8.07
C ALA A 232 -10.13 15.41 7.87
N VAL A 233 -9.79 15.73 6.62
CA VAL A 233 -8.62 16.54 6.26
C VAL A 233 -9.04 17.79 5.49
N ASN A 234 -8.49 18.96 5.86
CA ASN A 234 -8.73 20.19 5.12
C ASN A 234 -7.85 20.27 3.87
N ILE A 235 -8.42 19.85 2.73
CA ILE A 235 -7.76 19.88 1.41
C ILE A 235 -7.33 21.31 1.03
N GLU A 236 -8.04 22.35 1.48
CA GLU A 236 -7.69 23.74 1.15
C GLU A 236 -6.38 24.15 1.82
N ASP A 237 -6.13 23.72 3.05
CA ASP A 237 -4.86 23.98 3.75
C ASP A 237 -3.70 23.24 3.08
N LEU A 238 -3.91 22.02 2.60
CA LEU A 238 -2.90 21.27 1.86
C LEU A 238 -2.57 21.92 0.51
N ILE A 239 -3.58 22.43 -0.19
CA ILE A 239 -3.38 23.19 -1.42
C ILE A 239 -2.59 24.48 -1.13
N ALA A 240 -2.91 25.19 -0.04
CA ALA A 240 -2.15 26.36 0.36
C ALA A 240 -0.68 26.01 0.65
N LYS A 241 -0.42 24.98 1.45
CA LYS A 241 0.94 24.47 1.72
C LYS A 241 1.68 24.07 0.44
N CYS A 242 0.99 23.46 -0.52
CA CYS A 242 1.59 23.08 -1.80
C CYS A 242 1.89 24.31 -2.67
N ALA A 243 1.01 25.32 -2.64
CA ALA A 243 1.21 26.59 -3.35
C ALA A 243 2.35 27.42 -2.73
N ASP A 244 2.56 27.34 -1.42
CA ASP A 244 3.70 27.97 -0.73
C ASP A 244 5.05 27.42 -1.23
N LEU A 245 5.10 26.15 -1.63
CA LEU A 245 6.27 25.55 -2.28
C LEU A 245 6.42 26.04 -3.73
N PHE A 246 5.34 25.98 -4.51
CA PHE A 246 5.32 26.46 -5.89
C PHE A 246 3.89 26.68 -6.41
N ALA A 247 3.50 27.94 -6.64
CA ALA A 247 2.13 28.30 -7.04
C ALA A 247 1.90 28.35 -8.56
N GLU A 248 2.95 28.41 -9.38
CA GLU A 248 2.88 28.60 -10.84
C GLU A 248 2.64 27.29 -11.62
N ASP A 249 1.77 26.42 -11.10
CA ASP A 249 1.40 25.15 -11.71
C ASP A 249 -0.13 25.05 -11.86
N SER A 250 -0.59 24.99 -13.11
CA SER A 250 -2.01 24.83 -13.43
C SER A 250 -2.61 23.54 -12.87
N GLU A 251 -1.82 22.47 -12.69
CA GLU A 251 -2.31 21.19 -12.14
C GLU A 251 -2.70 21.30 -10.67
N LEU A 252 -1.97 22.07 -9.86
CA LEU A 252 -2.34 22.30 -8.46
C LEU A 252 -3.71 23.00 -8.36
N TRP A 253 -3.93 24.02 -9.18
CA TRP A 253 -5.21 24.74 -9.21
C TRP A 253 -6.33 23.90 -9.83
N ASN A 254 -6.02 23.00 -10.77
CA ASN A 254 -6.98 22.00 -11.22
C ASN A 254 -7.44 21.13 -10.04
N LEU A 255 -6.54 20.67 -9.17
CA LEU A 255 -6.93 19.88 -7.98
C LEU A 255 -7.86 20.66 -7.04
N LYS A 256 -7.61 21.96 -6.84
CA LYS A 256 -8.54 22.85 -6.09
C LYS A 256 -9.94 22.84 -6.71
N MET A 257 -10.01 23.01 -8.03
CA MET A 257 -11.28 23.01 -8.75
C MET A 257 -11.98 21.66 -8.73
N ILE A 258 -11.23 20.57 -8.80
CA ILE A 258 -11.72 19.20 -8.76
C ILE A 258 -12.34 18.91 -7.39
N ASP A 259 -11.66 19.26 -6.29
CA ASP A 259 -12.20 19.14 -4.94
C ASP A 259 -13.51 19.93 -4.78
N TRP A 260 -13.53 21.18 -5.25
CA TRP A 260 -14.72 22.01 -5.22
C TRP A 260 -15.88 21.42 -6.04
N LEU A 261 -15.60 20.92 -7.25
CA LEU A 261 -16.60 20.24 -8.09
C LEU A 261 -17.12 18.95 -7.44
N ASP A 262 -16.27 18.19 -6.75
CA ASP A 262 -16.71 16.99 -6.04
C ASP A 262 -17.67 17.33 -4.89
N LYS A 263 -17.35 18.38 -4.10
CA LYS A 263 -18.19 18.89 -3.00
C LYS A 263 -19.54 19.44 -3.48
N THR A 264 -19.55 20.09 -4.64
CA THR A 264 -20.77 20.69 -5.25
C THR A 264 -21.55 19.72 -6.14
N ASN A 265 -21.06 18.49 -6.32
CA ASN A 265 -21.59 17.49 -7.25
C ASN A 265 -21.59 17.94 -8.72
N GLY A 266 -20.61 18.74 -9.12
CA GLY A 266 -20.49 19.25 -10.49
C GLY A 266 -21.57 20.25 -10.87
N LEU A 267 -22.11 21.00 -9.90
CA LEU A 267 -23.16 22.00 -10.13
C LEU A 267 -22.62 23.41 -9.92
N VAL A 268 -22.86 24.28 -10.89
CA VAL A 268 -22.39 25.68 -10.91
C VAL A 268 -23.59 26.63 -10.91
N ASP A 269 -24.33 26.64 -9.80
CA ASP A 269 -25.65 27.27 -9.73
C ASP A 269 -25.68 28.61 -8.94
N THR A 270 -24.63 28.96 -8.20
CA THR A 270 -24.59 30.14 -7.30
C THR A 270 -23.76 31.29 -7.87
N TYR A 271 -23.99 32.53 -7.40
CA TYR A 271 -23.14 33.67 -7.78
C TYR A 271 -21.67 33.46 -7.37
N GLU A 272 -21.45 33.01 -6.13
CA GLU A 272 -20.13 32.68 -5.58
C GLU A 272 -19.39 31.64 -6.43
N SER A 273 -20.10 30.63 -6.95
CA SER A 273 -19.50 29.64 -7.86
C SER A 273 -19.00 30.23 -9.19
N LYS A 274 -19.63 31.29 -9.69
CA LYS A 274 -19.22 31.93 -10.94
C LYS A 274 -17.96 32.77 -10.78
N GLU A 275 -17.85 33.48 -9.65
CA GLU A 275 -16.67 34.25 -9.29
C GLU A 275 -15.44 33.34 -9.12
N LEU A 276 -15.60 32.22 -8.40
CA LEU A 276 -14.54 31.22 -8.23
C LEU A 276 -14.07 30.62 -9.57
N VAL A 277 -15.01 30.36 -10.49
CA VAL A 277 -14.67 29.89 -11.85
C VAL A 277 -13.93 30.95 -12.66
N GLU A 278 -14.29 32.23 -12.53
CA GLU A 278 -13.62 33.33 -13.23
C GLU A 278 -12.20 33.57 -12.70
N ASP A 279 -12.01 33.48 -11.38
CA ASP A 279 -10.69 33.52 -10.75
C ASP A 279 -9.82 32.36 -11.26
N PHE A 280 -10.34 31.13 -11.28
CA PHE A 280 -9.64 29.97 -11.80
C PHE A 280 -9.22 30.13 -13.27
N ILE A 281 -10.15 30.58 -14.13
CA ILE A 281 -9.86 30.81 -15.56
C ILE A 281 -8.77 31.88 -15.70
N THR A 282 -8.89 33.00 -15.00
CA THR A 282 -7.93 34.11 -15.08
C THR A 282 -6.56 33.69 -14.60
N ARG A 283 -6.50 32.96 -13.48
CA ARG A 283 -5.25 32.47 -12.88
C ARG A 283 -4.54 31.47 -13.79
N THR A 284 -5.26 30.53 -14.40
CA THR A 284 -4.64 29.47 -15.20
C THR A 284 -4.28 29.90 -16.63
N GLN A 285 -4.84 31.01 -17.14
CA GLN A 285 -4.54 31.53 -18.48
C GLN A 285 -3.06 31.85 -18.73
N THR A 286 -2.31 32.20 -17.69
CA THR A 286 -0.88 32.59 -17.79
C THR A 286 0.07 31.48 -17.36
N MET A 287 -0.45 30.29 -17.02
CA MET A 287 0.32 29.16 -16.50
C MET A 287 0.66 28.15 -17.61
N ASN A 288 1.30 27.04 -17.23
CA ASN A 288 1.58 25.92 -18.13
C ASN A 288 0.32 25.29 -18.74
N ASP A 289 0.42 24.95 -20.03
CA ASP A 289 -0.63 24.23 -20.74
C ASP A 289 -0.88 22.86 -20.09
N ASN A 290 -2.14 22.59 -19.76
CA ASN A 290 -2.54 21.31 -19.19
C ASN A 290 -3.87 20.80 -19.80
N PRO A 291 -3.94 19.51 -20.17
CA PRO A 291 -5.16 18.87 -20.67
C PRO A 291 -6.37 19.04 -19.75
N THR A 292 -6.18 18.85 -18.45
CA THR A 292 -7.24 18.96 -17.44
C THR A 292 -7.74 20.39 -17.31
N THR A 293 -6.84 21.38 -17.34
CA THR A 293 -7.23 22.80 -17.34
C THR A 293 -8.11 23.13 -18.54
N THR A 294 -7.69 22.70 -19.74
CA THR A 294 -8.45 22.92 -20.98
C THR A 294 -9.84 22.28 -20.89
N PHE A 295 -9.91 21.04 -20.40
CA PHE A 295 -11.16 20.32 -20.19
C PHE A 295 -12.09 21.03 -19.20
N LEU A 296 -11.58 21.48 -18.05
CA LEU A 296 -12.36 22.18 -17.03
C LEU A 296 -12.88 23.53 -17.55
N ILE A 297 -12.05 24.30 -18.27
CA ILE A 297 -12.47 25.56 -18.90
C ILE A 297 -13.60 25.31 -19.90
N ALA A 298 -13.47 24.31 -20.78
CA ALA A 298 -14.50 23.94 -21.74
C ALA A 298 -15.82 23.53 -21.04
N TYR A 299 -15.72 22.77 -19.94
CA TYR A 299 -16.87 22.41 -19.12
C TYR A 299 -17.58 23.66 -18.57
N PHE A 300 -16.84 24.60 -17.98
CA PHE A 300 -17.43 25.82 -17.42
C PHE A 300 -18.08 26.69 -18.50
N GLN A 301 -17.46 26.83 -19.67
CA GLN A 301 -18.04 27.57 -20.79
C GLN A 301 -19.37 26.94 -21.27
N LEU A 302 -19.47 25.61 -21.28
CA LEU A 302 -20.70 24.90 -21.65
C LEU A 302 -21.80 25.05 -20.60
N VAL A 303 -21.46 24.99 -19.31
CA VAL A 303 -22.43 25.16 -18.21
C VAL A 303 -22.92 26.60 -18.12
N LYS A 304 -22.06 27.60 -18.38
CA LYS A 304 -22.47 29.01 -18.48
C LYS A 304 -23.33 29.30 -19.71
N GLY A 305 -23.29 28.45 -20.74
CA GLY A 305 -24.00 28.64 -22.01
C GLY A 305 -23.24 29.52 -23.02
N ASP A 306 -21.97 29.80 -22.74
CA ASP A 306 -21.09 30.65 -23.56
C ASP A 306 -20.54 29.89 -24.78
N ALA A 307 -20.43 28.56 -24.70
CA ALA A 307 -19.97 27.69 -25.78
C ALA A 307 -21.10 26.82 -26.35
N LYS A 308 -21.03 26.55 -27.65
CA LYS A 308 -21.89 25.57 -28.36
C LYS A 308 -21.14 24.35 -28.87
N ASP A 309 -19.82 24.32 -28.67
CA ASP A 309 -18.97 23.23 -29.15
C ASP A 309 -19.07 22.03 -28.21
N ASP A 310 -19.46 20.88 -28.77
CA ASP A 310 -19.58 19.61 -28.06
C ASP A 310 -18.26 18.79 -28.07
N SER A 311 -17.14 19.41 -28.47
CA SER A 311 -15.81 18.78 -28.48
C SER A 311 -15.38 18.20 -27.13
N ILE A 312 -15.95 18.67 -26.02
CA ILE A 312 -15.71 18.12 -24.68
C ILE A 312 -15.98 16.61 -24.58
N PHE A 313 -16.94 16.09 -25.36
CA PHE A 313 -17.31 14.67 -25.35
C PHE A 313 -16.32 13.78 -26.10
N ASN A 314 -15.35 14.37 -26.82
CA ASN A 314 -14.29 13.62 -27.50
C ASN A 314 -13.06 13.37 -26.61
N TRP A 315 -13.02 13.97 -25.42
CA TRP A 315 -11.90 13.81 -24.49
C TRP A 315 -11.87 12.41 -23.88
N ASN A 316 -10.67 11.85 -23.76
CA ASN A 316 -10.45 10.58 -23.07
C ASN A 316 -10.05 10.83 -21.61
N LYS A 317 -10.71 10.15 -20.69
CA LYS A 317 -10.41 10.18 -19.26
C LYS A 317 -8.93 9.92 -18.93
N GLU A 318 -8.26 9.05 -19.69
CA GLU A 318 -6.85 8.71 -19.48
C GLU A 318 -5.90 9.90 -19.68
N GLN A 319 -6.35 10.98 -20.34
CA GLN A 319 -5.58 12.21 -20.55
C GLN A 319 -5.74 13.21 -19.40
N LEU A 320 -6.67 12.97 -18.46
CA LEU A 320 -7.09 13.93 -17.46
C LEU A 320 -6.69 13.49 -16.05
N THR A 321 -6.12 14.41 -15.27
CA THR A 321 -5.85 14.30 -13.83
C THR A 321 -7.12 14.47 -13.00
N LEU A 322 -8.17 13.71 -13.35
CA LEU A 322 -9.50 13.74 -12.75
C LEU A 322 -9.82 12.35 -12.17
N PRO A 323 -10.61 12.22 -11.10
CA PRO A 323 -11.16 10.92 -10.71
C PRO A 323 -12.22 10.43 -11.71
N ASP A 324 -12.33 9.11 -11.93
CA ASP A 324 -13.25 8.52 -12.91
C ASP A 324 -14.72 8.86 -12.63
N GLU A 325 -15.13 8.79 -11.36
CA GLU A 325 -16.49 9.09 -10.98
C GLU A 325 -16.84 10.57 -11.20
N LEU A 326 -15.87 11.47 -10.95
CA LEU A 326 -16.05 12.90 -11.17
C LEU A 326 -16.12 13.23 -12.67
N PHE A 327 -15.37 12.53 -13.52
CA PHE A 327 -15.50 12.66 -14.97
C PHE A 327 -16.92 12.36 -15.47
N ILE A 328 -17.49 11.24 -15.02
CA ILE A 328 -18.87 10.85 -15.37
C ILE A 328 -19.87 11.88 -14.81
N LEU A 329 -19.63 12.38 -13.60
CA LEU A 329 -20.47 13.38 -12.95
C LEU A 329 -20.51 14.68 -13.75
N ILE A 330 -19.35 15.22 -14.12
CA ILE A 330 -19.19 16.46 -14.89
C ILE A 330 -19.86 16.33 -16.26
N LEU A 331 -19.59 15.25 -17.01
CA LEU A 331 -20.22 15.03 -18.31
C LEU A 331 -21.75 14.95 -18.21
N GLY A 332 -22.28 14.25 -17.21
CA GLY A 332 -23.73 14.18 -16.98
C GLY A 332 -24.33 15.54 -16.58
N SER A 333 -23.55 16.37 -15.88
CA SER A 333 -23.96 17.73 -15.49
C SER A 333 -24.15 18.64 -16.70
N ILE A 334 -23.28 18.52 -17.72
CA ILE A 334 -23.43 19.27 -18.99
C ILE A 334 -24.80 18.98 -19.62
N PHE A 335 -25.15 17.70 -19.77
CA PHE A 335 -26.44 17.30 -20.34
C PHE A 335 -27.63 17.76 -19.47
N PHE A 336 -27.49 17.68 -18.14
CA PHE A 336 -28.49 18.18 -17.21
C PHE A 336 -28.75 19.69 -17.39
N HIS A 337 -27.69 20.51 -17.49
CA HIS A 337 -27.81 21.95 -17.74
C HIS A 337 -28.41 22.25 -19.13
N LYS A 338 -28.05 21.47 -20.16
CA LYS A 338 -28.65 21.54 -21.50
C LYS A 338 -30.10 21.02 -21.55
N LYS A 339 -30.65 20.50 -20.45
CA LYS A 339 -31.98 19.86 -20.33
C LYS A 339 -32.14 18.60 -21.19
N ASP A 340 -31.02 17.96 -21.56
CA ASP A 340 -31.04 16.66 -22.23
C ASP A 340 -30.96 15.55 -21.17
N PHE A 341 -32.13 15.17 -20.65
CA PHE A 341 -32.21 14.36 -19.44
C PHE A 341 -31.89 12.87 -19.64
N VAL A 342 -31.98 12.35 -20.87
CA VAL A 342 -31.73 10.92 -21.13
C VAL A 342 -30.23 10.60 -21.07
N PRO A 343 -29.35 11.33 -21.79
CA PRO A 343 -27.90 11.15 -21.64
C PRO A 343 -27.41 11.47 -20.23
N ALA A 344 -27.93 12.52 -19.58
CA ALA A 344 -27.60 12.85 -18.19
C ALA A 344 -27.89 11.66 -17.26
N PHE A 345 -29.06 11.05 -17.37
CA PHE A 345 -29.42 9.86 -16.61
C PHE A 345 -28.52 8.66 -16.90
N ASN A 346 -28.22 8.41 -18.19
CA ASN A 346 -27.41 7.27 -18.60
C ASN A 346 -25.96 7.34 -18.11
N LEU A 347 -25.43 8.55 -17.91
CA LEU A 347 -24.14 8.75 -17.24
C LEU A 347 -24.29 8.61 -15.72
N TRP A 348 -25.22 9.34 -15.11
CA TRP A 348 -25.34 9.36 -13.65
C TRP A 348 -25.82 8.05 -13.02
N LYS A 349 -26.48 7.16 -13.78
CA LYS A 349 -26.81 5.81 -13.30
C LYS A 349 -25.57 4.94 -13.06
N GLN A 350 -24.42 5.28 -13.64
CA GLN A 350 -23.15 4.56 -13.46
C GLN A 350 -22.40 4.98 -12.19
N LEU A 351 -22.77 6.12 -11.59
CA LEU A 351 -22.12 6.64 -10.38
C LEU A 351 -22.33 5.73 -9.16
N SER A 352 -21.48 5.90 -8.14
CA SER A 352 -21.61 5.17 -6.88
C SER A 352 -22.93 5.49 -6.18
N LEU A 353 -23.35 4.61 -5.27
CA LEU A 353 -24.61 4.81 -4.53
C LEU A 353 -24.58 6.08 -3.67
N SER A 354 -23.44 6.42 -3.08
CA SER A 354 -23.28 7.66 -2.30
C SER A 354 -23.52 8.91 -3.17
N ARG A 355 -22.97 8.94 -4.38
CA ARG A 355 -23.18 10.05 -5.32
C ARG A 355 -24.61 10.10 -5.86
N LYS A 356 -25.23 8.95 -6.14
CA LYS A 356 -26.67 8.88 -6.50
C LYS A 356 -27.57 9.44 -5.40
N ILE A 357 -27.21 9.24 -4.13
CA ILE A 357 -27.92 9.84 -2.98
C ILE A 357 -27.75 11.37 -2.98
N ALA A 358 -26.54 11.88 -3.20
CA ALA A 358 -26.28 13.31 -3.28
C ALA A 358 -27.07 14.00 -4.43
N LEU A 359 -27.19 13.33 -5.57
CA LEU A 359 -27.95 13.78 -6.74
C LEU A 359 -29.45 13.48 -6.71
N LYS A 360 -30.01 13.08 -5.56
CA LYS A 360 -31.41 12.62 -5.47
C LYS A 360 -32.41 13.63 -6.05
N LYS A 361 -32.22 14.92 -5.78
CA LYS A 361 -33.11 15.99 -6.26
C LYS A 361 -33.06 16.10 -7.80
N GLN A 362 -31.86 16.10 -8.35
CA GLN A 362 -31.63 16.18 -9.80
C GLN A 362 -32.16 14.94 -10.52
N LEU A 363 -31.96 13.74 -9.94
CA LEU A 363 -32.54 12.49 -10.46
C LEU A 363 -34.07 12.48 -10.41
N GLU A 364 -34.69 13.09 -9.40
CA GLU A 364 -36.14 13.28 -9.34
C GLU A 364 -36.65 14.21 -10.45
N ASP A 365 -35.94 15.29 -10.74
CA ASP A 365 -36.28 16.20 -11.84
C ASP A 365 -36.15 15.52 -13.20
N ILE A 366 -35.03 14.83 -13.45
CA ILE A 366 -34.79 14.00 -14.67
C ILE A 366 -35.93 13.00 -14.87
N SER A 367 -36.39 12.33 -13.80
CA SER A 367 -37.34 11.21 -13.89
C SER A 367 -38.65 11.55 -14.60
N ARG A 368 -39.07 12.82 -14.59
CA ARG A 368 -40.28 13.30 -15.24
C ARG A 368 -40.18 13.18 -16.77
N HIS A 369 -38.98 13.33 -17.30
CA HIS A 369 -38.67 13.40 -18.73
C HIS A 369 -38.17 12.08 -19.33
N LEU A 370 -37.92 11.06 -18.50
CA LEU A 370 -37.39 9.78 -18.97
C LEU A 370 -38.41 8.95 -19.79
N PRO A 371 -37.95 8.22 -20.83
CA PRO A 371 -38.73 7.20 -21.52
C PRO A 371 -39.04 5.99 -20.63
N ARG A 372 -39.85 5.05 -21.13
CA ARG A 372 -40.36 3.91 -20.34
C ARG A 372 -39.25 3.01 -19.81
N GLN A 373 -38.19 2.78 -20.58
CA GLN A 373 -37.09 1.89 -20.21
C GLN A 373 -36.27 2.48 -19.05
N GLU A 374 -35.79 3.71 -19.20
CA GLU A 374 -35.01 4.43 -18.21
C GLU A 374 -35.84 4.72 -16.95
N LYS A 375 -37.17 4.92 -17.07
CA LYS A 375 -38.07 4.98 -15.92
C LYS A 375 -38.07 3.70 -15.09
N LYS A 376 -37.86 2.52 -15.69
CA LYS A 376 -37.74 1.25 -14.95
C LYS A 376 -36.43 1.21 -14.16
N GLU A 377 -35.33 1.60 -14.78
CA GLU A 377 -34.00 1.70 -14.15
C GLU A 377 -33.99 2.72 -13.01
N TYR A 378 -34.58 3.90 -13.22
CA TYR A 378 -34.73 4.92 -12.17
C TYR A 378 -35.51 4.39 -10.96
N ARG A 379 -36.56 3.57 -11.16
CA ARG A 379 -37.29 2.95 -10.04
C ARG A 379 -36.42 1.99 -9.23
N GLN A 380 -35.48 1.29 -9.87
CA GLN A 380 -34.52 0.41 -9.18
C GLN A 380 -33.57 1.26 -8.33
N ILE A 381 -32.95 2.29 -8.90
CA ILE A 381 -32.08 3.22 -8.17
C ILE A 381 -32.82 3.88 -7.00
N LYS A 382 -34.07 4.31 -7.21
CA LYS A 382 -34.91 4.89 -6.14
C LYS A 382 -35.18 3.90 -5.01
N LYS A 383 -35.31 2.60 -5.32
CA LYS A 383 -35.47 1.53 -4.32
C LYS A 383 -34.17 1.31 -3.55
N GLU A 384 -33.03 1.29 -4.22
CA GLU A 384 -31.69 1.17 -3.61
C GLU A 384 -31.43 2.32 -2.62
N ILE A 385 -31.64 3.57 -3.05
CA ILE A 385 -31.50 4.76 -2.19
C ILE A 385 -32.39 4.66 -0.95
N ARG A 386 -33.66 4.25 -1.12
CA ARG A 386 -34.59 4.08 0.01
C ARG A 386 -34.16 2.99 0.99
N ASN A 387 -33.62 1.88 0.49
CA ASN A 387 -33.18 0.77 1.33
C ASN A 387 -32.01 1.17 2.25
N VAL A 388 -31.05 1.94 1.73
CA VAL A 388 -29.93 2.46 2.53
C VAL A 388 -30.41 3.48 3.56
N GLN A 389 -31.30 4.40 3.18
CA GLN A 389 -31.88 5.38 4.12
C GLN A 389 -32.71 4.71 5.23
N LYS A 390 -33.43 3.62 4.90
CA LYS A 390 -34.18 2.83 5.88
C LYS A 390 -33.29 2.05 6.85
N LYS A 391 -32.07 1.65 6.48
CA LYS A 391 -31.12 0.99 7.40
C LYS A 391 -30.49 1.97 8.40
N LYS A 392 -30.31 3.24 8.03
CA LYS A 392 -29.82 4.28 8.96
C LYS A 392 -30.85 4.67 10.04
N HIS A 393 -32.14 4.64 9.71
CA HIS A 393 -33.22 5.04 10.62
C HIS A 393 -33.42 4.18 11.90
N PRO A 394 -33.32 2.83 11.88
CA PRO A 394 -33.38 2.00 13.08
C PRO A 394 -32.13 2.12 13.96
N VAL A 395 -30.95 2.37 13.36
CA VAL A 395 -29.70 2.61 14.12
C VAL A 395 -29.78 3.93 14.89
N LEU A 396 -30.35 4.98 14.28
CA LEU A 396 -30.53 6.29 14.92
C LEU A 396 -31.63 6.28 16.00
N LEU A 397 -32.68 5.47 15.82
CA LEU A 397 -33.71 5.21 16.85
C LEU A 397 -33.16 4.39 18.03
N ALA A 398 -32.28 3.41 17.77
CA ALA A 398 -31.59 2.66 18.82
C ALA A 398 -30.64 3.57 19.62
N LEU A 399 -29.88 4.44 18.95
CA LEU A 399 -29.04 5.45 19.61
C LEU A 399 -29.86 6.45 20.44
N MET A 400 -31.01 6.92 19.95
CA MET A 400 -31.88 7.80 20.75
C MET A 400 -32.47 7.11 22.00
N GLN A 401 -32.75 5.81 21.95
CA GLN A 401 -33.18 5.05 23.13
C GLN A 401 -32.08 4.96 24.20
N PHE A 402 -30.79 4.89 23.79
CA PHE A 402 -29.65 4.92 24.70
C PHE A 402 -29.40 6.31 25.34
N PHE A 403 -29.77 7.41 24.67
CA PHE A 403 -29.61 8.76 25.23
C PHE A 403 -30.78 9.24 26.10
N THR A 404 -31.97 8.66 25.99
CA THR A 404 -33.12 9.04 26.84
C THR A 404 -33.12 8.38 28.23
N PHE A 405 -32.46 7.23 28.39
CA PHE A 405 -32.42 6.50 29.67
C PHE A 405 -31.48 7.10 30.74
N PRO A 406 -30.29 7.65 30.42
CA PRO A 406 -29.40 8.24 31.42
C PRO A 406 -29.79 9.67 31.81
N VAL A 407 -30.50 10.43 30.97
CA VAL A 407 -30.91 11.81 31.28
C VAL A 407 -31.98 11.86 32.38
N ILE A 408 -32.84 10.85 32.46
CA ILE A 408 -33.86 10.74 33.52
C ILE A 408 -33.22 10.35 34.87
N ILE A 409 -32.10 9.63 34.86
CA ILE A 409 -31.38 9.22 36.08
C ILE A 409 -30.52 10.36 36.63
N VAL A 410 -29.88 11.16 35.75
CA VAL A 410 -29.08 12.32 36.17
C VAL A 410 -29.97 13.47 36.67
N ALA A 411 -31.16 13.67 36.10
CA ALA A 411 -32.11 14.66 36.60
C ALA A 411 -32.66 14.33 38.01
N PHE A 412 -32.67 13.05 38.41
CA PHE A 412 -33.07 12.63 39.75
C PHE A 412 -31.94 12.77 40.79
N ALA A 413 -30.67 12.70 40.36
CA ALA A 413 -29.51 12.84 41.23
C ALA A 413 -29.15 14.30 41.56
N PHE A 414 -29.52 15.27 40.72
CA PHE A 414 -29.24 16.69 40.92
C PHE A 414 -30.24 17.44 41.83
N LEU A 415 -31.34 16.79 42.25
CA LEU A 415 -32.31 17.35 43.21
C LEU A 415 -31.98 17.03 44.68
N SER A 416 -30.94 16.23 44.94
CA SER A 416 -30.55 15.84 46.30
C SER A 416 -29.05 16.00 46.52
N ASN A 417 -28.56 17.24 46.56
CA ASN A 417 -27.55 17.69 47.52
C ASN A 417 -27.26 19.17 47.29
N GLY A 418 -27.62 19.96 48.30
CA GLY A 418 -27.43 21.40 48.29
C GLY A 418 -26.10 21.83 48.90
N THR A 419 -25.86 23.11 48.65
CA THR A 419 -25.22 24.14 49.50
C THR A 419 -23.74 24.43 49.36
N SER A 420 -23.51 25.75 49.33
CA SER A 420 -22.30 26.52 49.69
C SER A 420 -21.21 26.55 48.62
N ASP A 421 -20.58 27.65 48.20
CA ASP A 421 -20.77 29.12 48.27
C ASP A 421 -19.45 29.68 47.69
N ASN A 422 -19.53 30.72 46.86
CA ASN A 422 -18.56 31.82 46.63
C ASN A 422 -17.04 31.55 46.56
N HIS A 423 -16.42 31.87 45.41
CA HIS A 423 -15.74 33.17 45.21
C HIS A 423 -15.19 33.32 43.78
N LEU A 424 -15.50 34.45 43.14
CA LEU A 424 -14.68 35.10 42.10
C LEU A 424 -13.75 36.13 42.78
N PRO A 425 -12.63 36.50 42.14
CA PRO A 425 -12.61 37.78 41.43
C PRO A 425 -11.86 37.82 40.08
N ASP A 426 -12.29 38.81 39.28
CA ASP A 426 -11.71 39.38 38.06
C ASP A 426 -10.25 39.87 38.19
N GLU A 427 -9.50 39.93 37.08
CA GLU A 427 -9.13 41.20 36.37
C GLU A 427 -8.01 41.03 35.31
N THR A 428 -8.34 41.47 34.09
CA THR A 428 -7.57 42.33 33.14
C THR A 428 -6.25 41.90 32.44
N LEU A 429 -6.35 41.83 31.10
CA LEU A 429 -5.59 42.57 30.06
C LEU A 429 -4.04 42.64 30.11
N SER A 430 -3.41 42.06 29.07
CA SER A 430 -2.81 42.78 27.91
C SER A 430 -1.44 42.26 27.44
N ALA A 431 -1.41 42.00 26.11
CA ALA A 431 -0.39 42.32 25.11
C ALA A 431 1.09 41.90 25.24
N SER A 432 1.62 41.55 24.05
CA SER A 432 3.03 41.48 23.61
C SER A 432 3.77 40.16 23.96
N GLN A 433 4.49 39.50 23.05
CA GLN A 433 5.36 40.02 21.99
C GLN A 433 5.44 39.09 20.77
N GLU A 434 5.42 39.70 19.57
CA GLU A 434 6.12 39.21 18.39
C GLU A 434 7.62 39.17 18.68
N HIS A 435 8.28 38.06 18.41
CA HIS A 435 9.72 38.04 18.19
C HIS A 435 10.02 37.08 17.04
N TYR A 436 10.34 37.66 15.89
CA TYR A 436 11.06 36.98 14.82
C TYR A 436 12.45 36.59 15.32
N MET A 437 12.84 35.35 15.05
CA MET A 437 14.23 34.99 14.74
C MET A 437 14.22 34.13 13.48
N GLU A 438 14.71 34.73 12.40
CA GLU A 438 15.28 34.01 11.26
C GLU A 438 16.53 33.28 11.76
N GLU A 439 16.55 31.96 11.65
CA GLU A 439 17.77 31.17 11.54
C GLU A 439 17.53 30.08 10.50
N PHE A 440 18.35 30.08 9.45
CA PHE A 440 18.40 29.05 8.42
C PHE A 440 18.61 27.68 9.09
N SER A 441 17.69 26.74 8.87
CA SER A 441 17.88 25.34 9.26
C SER A 441 17.53 24.43 8.08
N GLU A 442 18.42 23.50 7.78
CA GLU A 442 18.27 22.45 6.78
C GLU A 442 16.92 21.74 6.98
N THR A 443 16.12 21.57 5.92
CA THR A 443 14.84 20.85 6.02
C THR A 443 15.10 19.40 6.41
N LYS A 444 14.98 19.10 7.70
CA LYS A 444 15.14 17.76 8.26
C LYS A 444 14.08 16.86 7.65
N GLN A 445 14.50 15.77 7.01
CA GLN A 445 13.60 14.76 6.46
C GLN A 445 13.23 13.75 7.56
N LEU A 446 12.03 13.19 7.47
CA LEU A 446 11.61 12.11 8.36
C LEU A 446 12.52 10.88 8.19
N TYR A 447 12.63 10.09 9.25
CA TYR A 447 13.31 8.81 9.23
C TYR A 447 12.77 7.93 8.09
N ASP A 448 13.68 7.33 7.33
CA ASP A 448 13.35 6.49 6.19
C ASP A 448 12.95 5.10 6.69
N GLY A 449 11.66 4.78 6.57
CA GLY A 449 11.08 3.53 7.06
C GLY A 449 9.56 3.57 7.12
N PRO A 450 8.89 2.42 7.36
CA PRO A 450 7.45 2.36 7.58
C PRO A 450 7.05 3.12 8.86
N LEU A 451 5.77 3.49 8.95
CA LEU A 451 5.27 4.42 9.97
C LEU A 451 5.50 3.93 11.42
N GLU A 452 5.46 2.61 11.66
CA GLU A 452 5.81 2.00 12.95
C GLU A 452 7.29 2.11 13.29
N GLU A 453 8.19 2.05 12.30
CA GLU A 453 9.62 2.22 12.50
C GLU A 453 9.98 3.68 12.72
N GLN A 454 9.33 4.60 11.99
CA GLN A 454 9.43 6.04 12.24
C GLN A 454 8.99 6.38 13.67
N PHE A 455 7.85 5.83 14.10
CA PHE A 455 7.38 6.03 15.47
C PHE A 455 8.38 5.55 16.51
N VAL A 456 8.90 4.33 16.36
CA VAL A 456 9.93 3.77 17.26
C VAL A 456 11.20 4.61 17.23
N TYR A 457 11.66 5.02 16.05
CA TYR A 457 12.83 5.87 15.91
C TYR A 457 12.67 7.15 16.72
N TYR A 458 11.56 7.88 16.55
CA TYR A 458 11.36 9.17 17.21
C TYR A 458 11.03 9.06 18.70
N PHE A 459 10.22 8.09 19.11
CA PHE A 459 9.69 8.03 20.48
C PHE A 459 10.36 6.99 21.39
N TYR A 460 11.30 6.20 20.86
CA TYR A 460 11.99 5.15 21.62
C TYR A 460 13.52 5.06 21.40
N ALA A 461 14.03 5.48 20.24
CA ALA A 461 15.41 5.24 19.85
C ALA A 461 16.23 6.50 19.50
N SER A 462 15.61 7.67 19.50
CA SER A 462 16.29 8.94 19.25
C SER A 462 15.82 10.01 20.24
N ASN A 463 16.65 11.04 20.39
CA ASN A 463 16.30 12.27 21.09
C ASN A 463 16.32 13.42 20.08
N ASP A 464 15.35 13.41 19.17
CA ASP A 464 15.19 14.39 18.09
C ASP A 464 13.85 15.15 18.22
N PRO A 465 13.82 16.29 18.95
CA PRO A 465 12.60 17.08 19.11
C PRO A 465 12.01 17.59 17.79
N GLU A 466 12.86 18.02 16.86
CA GLU A 466 12.40 18.53 15.56
C GLU A 466 11.78 17.41 14.72
N GLY A 467 12.43 16.24 14.69
CA GLY A 467 11.91 15.07 13.98
C GLY A 467 10.63 14.51 14.60
N LYS A 468 10.50 14.53 15.94
CA LYS A 468 9.26 14.19 16.64
C LYS A 468 8.12 15.13 16.26
N GLN A 469 8.36 16.44 16.27
CA GLN A 469 7.34 17.42 15.89
C GLN A 469 6.91 17.21 14.44
N LEU A 470 7.88 17.03 13.54
CA LEU A 470 7.61 16.76 12.13
C LEU A 470 6.80 15.46 11.95
N PHE A 471 7.11 14.41 12.70
CA PHE A 471 6.33 13.16 12.69
C PHE A 471 4.89 13.39 13.13
N ILE A 472 4.68 14.11 14.24
CA ILE A 472 3.34 14.42 14.77
C ILE A 472 2.51 15.18 13.73
N ASP A 473 3.11 16.21 13.11
CA ASP A 473 2.42 17.08 12.17
C ASP A 473 2.03 16.38 10.85
N SER A 474 2.81 15.37 10.44
CA SER A 474 2.69 14.71 9.15
C SER A 474 1.98 13.35 9.18
N THR A 475 2.04 12.62 10.30
CA THR A 475 1.59 11.21 10.36
C THR A 475 0.47 10.94 11.36
N VAL A 476 0.20 11.85 12.29
CA VAL A 476 -0.80 11.65 13.35
C VAL A 476 -2.11 12.33 12.96
N TYR A 477 -3.21 11.58 13.00
CA TYR A 477 -4.53 12.10 12.62
C TYR A 477 -5.31 12.65 13.82
N ASN A 478 -5.31 11.91 14.93
CA ASN A 478 -6.16 12.19 16.08
C ASN A 478 -5.60 13.35 16.93
N ASP A 479 -6.36 14.44 17.07
CA ASP A 479 -5.95 15.64 17.82
C ASP A 479 -5.60 15.34 19.29
N GLN A 480 -6.30 14.39 19.93
CA GLN A 480 -5.99 13.98 21.31
C GLN A 480 -4.66 13.22 21.38
N LEU A 481 -4.35 12.43 20.35
CA LEU A 481 -3.06 11.76 20.24
C LEU A 481 -1.95 12.77 19.96
N LYS A 482 -2.19 13.79 19.11
CA LYS A 482 -1.22 14.87 18.85
C LYS A 482 -0.85 15.59 20.13
N GLU A 483 -1.83 16.08 20.89
CA GLU A 483 -1.60 16.78 22.15
C GLU A 483 -0.78 15.90 23.12
N ARG A 484 -1.05 14.59 23.16
CA ARG A 484 -0.30 13.64 23.98
C ARG A 484 1.14 13.50 23.51
N LEU A 485 1.39 13.35 22.21
CA LEU A 485 2.73 13.18 21.65
C LEU A 485 3.56 14.47 21.74
N GLU A 486 2.93 15.64 21.64
CA GLU A 486 3.57 16.94 21.81
C GLU A 486 4.24 17.09 23.18
N HIS A 487 3.67 16.48 24.23
CA HIS A 487 4.28 16.45 25.56
C HIS A 487 5.63 15.72 25.60
N TYR A 488 5.91 14.85 24.62
CA TYR A 488 7.14 14.04 24.54
C TYR A 488 8.18 14.59 23.56
N VAL A 489 7.88 15.68 22.83
CA VAL A 489 8.77 16.29 21.84
C VAL A 489 10.14 16.62 22.45
N TYR A 490 10.14 17.33 23.57
CA TYR A 490 11.37 17.75 24.26
C TYR A 490 11.85 16.77 25.34
N GLN A 491 11.18 15.63 25.51
CA GLN A 491 11.60 14.62 26.49
C GLN A 491 12.68 13.72 25.89
N ASP A 492 13.65 13.32 26.71
CA ASP A 492 14.62 12.31 26.28
C ASP A 492 13.96 10.94 26.22
N THR A 493 13.81 10.46 24.99
CA THR A 493 13.16 9.19 24.65
C THR A 493 14.15 8.15 24.15
N ASN A 494 15.46 8.44 24.13
CA ASN A 494 16.49 7.53 23.65
C ASN A 494 16.78 6.41 24.66
N LYS A 495 15.79 5.54 24.85
CA LYS A 495 15.84 4.43 25.81
C LYS A 495 16.41 3.16 25.16
N TYR A 496 16.29 3.03 23.85
CA TYR A 496 16.60 1.81 23.10
C TYR A 496 17.50 2.15 21.90
N SER A 497 18.80 1.82 21.99
CA SER A 497 19.78 2.21 20.96
C SER A 497 19.88 1.25 19.77
N ASP A 498 19.32 0.04 19.88
CA ASP A 498 19.39 -1.00 18.85
C ASP A 498 18.05 -1.12 18.11
N MET A 499 17.94 -0.45 16.95
CA MET A 499 16.74 -0.50 16.09
C MET A 499 16.43 -1.92 15.59
N SER A 500 17.43 -2.79 15.43
CA SER A 500 17.24 -4.15 14.92
C SER A 500 16.60 -5.11 15.95
N ALA A 501 16.62 -4.73 17.23
CA ALA A 501 16.02 -5.49 18.31
C ALA A 501 14.50 -5.26 18.46
N PHE A 502 13.93 -4.34 17.69
CA PHE A 502 12.49 -4.13 17.63
C PHE A 502 11.81 -5.20 16.77
N LYS A 503 10.66 -5.68 17.22
CA LYS A 503 9.81 -6.64 16.50
C LYS A 503 8.40 -6.10 16.41
N PHE A 504 7.77 -6.29 15.26
CA PHE A 504 6.42 -5.80 14.97
C PHE A 504 5.50 -6.99 14.66
N LYS A 505 4.33 -7.04 15.29
CA LYS A 505 3.28 -8.04 15.00
C LYS A 505 1.99 -7.34 14.61
N SER A 506 1.40 -7.69 13.47
CA SER A 506 0.24 -6.98 12.91
C SER A 506 -1.00 -7.85 12.73
N ASP A 507 -2.18 -7.24 12.75
CA ASP A 507 -3.48 -7.87 12.46
C ASP A 507 -3.95 -7.66 11.01
N ALA A 508 -3.03 -7.46 10.06
CA ALA A 508 -3.27 -6.90 8.72
C ALA A 508 -4.30 -7.63 7.83
N LEU A 509 -4.66 -8.88 8.13
CA LEU A 509 -5.70 -9.63 7.42
C LEU A 509 -7.06 -9.63 8.13
N SER A 510 -7.20 -8.89 9.23
CA SER A 510 -8.49 -8.71 9.89
C SER A 510 -9.39 -7.77 9.06
N ASP A 511 -10.70 -8.06 8.99
CA ASP A 511 -11.70 -7.21 8.31
C ASP A 511 -12.06 -5.97 9.14
N SER A 512 -11.12 -5.46 9.96
CA SER A 512 -11.39 -4.36 10.88
C SER A 512 -11.08 -3.00 10.25
N GLU A 513 -11.86 -1.98 10.63
CA GLU A 513 -11.68 -0.59 10.16
C GLU A 513 -10.29 -0.02 10.52
N ASN A 514 -9.63 -0.59 11.54
CA ASN A 514 -8.35 -0.12 12.08
C ASN A 514 -7.33 -1.25 12.19
N GLN A 515 -6.18 -1.08 11.53
CA GLN A 515 -5.04 -1.99 11.64
C GLN A 515 -4.29 -1.75 12.95
N LYS A 516 -3.84 -2.80 13.61
CA LYS A 516 -3.10 -2.75 14.87
C LYS A 516 -1.75 -3.41 14.71
N ILE A 517 -0.73 -2.78 15.28
CA ILE A 517 0.64 -3.31 15.32
C ILE A 517 1.14 -3.29 16.76
N ALA A 518 1.44 -4.47 17.31
CA ALA A 518 2.13 -4.59 18.58
C ALA A 518 3.64 -4.44 18.36
N VAL A 519 4.26 -3.58 19.17
CA VAL A 519 5.68 -3.27 19.13
C VAL A 519 6.35 -3.92 20.34
N TYR A 520 7.42 -4.66 20.07
CA TYR A 520 8.24 -5.30 21.07
C TYR A 520 9.70 -4.86 20.95
N TYR A 521 10.43 -4.86 22.06
CA TYR A 521 11.89 -4.73 22.07
C TYR A 521 12.49 -5.88 22.87
N LYS A 522 13.34 -6.72 22.24
CA LYS A 522 13.89 -7.93 22.88
C LYS A 522 12.84 -8.77 23.64
N ASP A 523 11.67 -8.92 23.00
CA ASP A 523 10.49 -9.64 23.50
C ASP A 523 9.72 -8.97 24.67
N GLU A 524 10.13 -7.78 25.12
CA GLU A 524 9.36 -6.91 26.01
C GLU A 524 8.29 -6.16 25.20
N PHE A 525 7.03 -6.23 25.61
CA PHE A 525 5.95 -5.47 24.98
C PHE A 525 6.08 -3.98 25.34
N LEU A 526 6.02 -3.11 24.32
CA LEU A 526 6.11 -1.66 24.52
C LEU A 526 4.75 -0.97 24.34
N CYS A 527 4.12 -1.19 23.19
CA CYS A 527 2.87 -0.53 22.85
C CYS A 527 2.13 -1.23 21.70
N ILE A 528 0.87 -0.81 21.49
CA ILE A 528 0.08 -1.11 20.29
C ILE A 528 -0.18 0.19 19.56
N LEU A 529 0.25 0.22 18.30
CA LEU A 529 -0.06 1.28 17.35
C LEU A 529 -1.35 0.94 16.63
N VAL A 530 -2.26 1.91 16.54
CA VAL A 530 -3.53 1.77 15.82
C VAL A 530 -3.52 2.72 14.64
N PHE A 531 -3.71 2.17 13.46
CA PHE A 531 -3.75 2.90 12.20
C PHE A 531 -5.14 2.81 11.59
N GLY A 532 -5.49 3.79 10.77
CA GLY A 532 -6.63 3.64 9.88
C GLY A 532 -6.42 2.49 8.88
N LYS A 533 -7.50 2.03 8.24
CA LYS A 533 -7.56 0.89 7.30
C LYS A 533 -6.41 0.72 6.29
N TYR A 534 -5.76 1.80 5.88
CA TYR A 534 -4.69 1.80 4.87
C TYR A 534 -3.30 2.13 5.43
N LYS A 535 -3.14 2.21 6.75
CA LYS A 535 -1.87 2.49 7.42
C LYS A 535 -1.19 3.80 7.00
N VAL A 536 -1.98 4.75 6.50
CA VAL A 536 -1.47 6.06 6.04
C VAL A 536 -1.24 6.99 7.23
N LEU A 537 -2.08 6.89 8.27
CA LEU A 537 -2.05 7.75 9.44
C LEU A 537 -2.17 6.94 10.73
N LEU A 538 -1.48 7.40 11.76
CA LEU A 538 -1.58 6.89 13.13
C LEU A 538 -2.81 7.51 13.81
N ASP A 539 -3.72 6.65 14.25
CA ASP A 539 -5.00 7.01 14.86
C ASP A 539 -4.93 7.02 16.39
N ASP A 540 -4.25 6.02 16.99
CA ASP A 540 -4.08 5.96 18.45
C ASP A 540 -2.86 5.10 18.86
N ILE A 541 -2.46 5.22 20.13
CA ILE A 541 -1.36 4.46 20.74
C ILE A 541 -1.74 4.01 22.16
N TYR A 542 -1.60 2.72 22.40
CA TYR A 542 -1.89 2.09 23.68
C TYR A 542 -0.65 1.45 24.30
N GLY A 543 -0.51 1.56 25.61
CA GLY A 543 0.63 1.05 26.36
C GLY A 543 0.88 1.89 27.62
N ASP A 544 1.73 1.40 28.51
CA ASP A 544 1.91 1.99 29.85
C ASP A 544 2.39 3.45 29.82
N GLN A 545 3.17 3.82 28.80
CA GLN A 545 3.64 5.20 28.58
C GLN A 545 2.66 6.08 27.80
N TRP A 546 1.63 5.47 27.21
CA TRP A 546 0.71 6.12 26.29
C TRP A 546 -0.68 6.16 26.90
N GLN A 547 -1.63 5.43 26.33
CA GLN A 547 -2.90 5.15 26.96
C GLN A 547 -2.83 3.78 27.65
N PRO A 548 -2.86 3.73 28.99
CA PRO A 548 -2.79 2.47 29.70
C PRO A 548 -4.01 1.61 29.36
N LEU A 549 -3.76 0.33 29.09
CA LEU A 549 -4.81 -0.66 28.91
C LEU A 549 -4.99 -1.41 30.23
N SER A 550 -6.23 -1.75 30.57
CA SER A 550 -6.43 -2.79 31.58
C SER A 550 -5.91 -4.13 31.04
N ASP A 551 -5.49 -5.04 31.93
CA ASP A 551 -5.01 -6.38 31.56
C ASP A 551 -5.96 -7.09 30.59
N ALA A 552 -7.28 -6.97 30.82
CA ALA A 552 -8.31 -7.55 29.97
C ALA A 552 -8.35 -6.94 28.55
N GLN A 553 -8.13 -5.62 28.43
CA GLN A 553 -8.09 -4.95 27.13
C GLN A 553 -6.79 -5.25 26.39
N LEU A 554 -5.66 -5.27 27.09
CA LEU A 554 -4.37 -5.66 26.51
C LEU A 554 -4.40 -7.10 26.00
N GLU A 555 -4.96 -8.02 26.79
CA GLU A 555 -5.15 -9.41 26.38
C GLU A 555 -6.06 -9.50 25.16
N SER A 556 -7.19 -8.77 25.15
CA SER A 556 -8.11 -8.75 24.01
C SER A 556 -7.45 -8.23 22.72
N MET A 557 -6.71 -7.13 22.80
CA MET A 557 -6.02 -6.56 21.63
C MET A 557 -4.85 -7.44 21.17
N SER A 558 -4.04 -7.93 22.11
CA SER A 558 -2.96 -8.88 21.80
C SER A 558 -3.49 -10.15 21.15
N ARG A 559 -4.65 -10.63 21.62
CA ARG A 559 -5.35 -11.78 21.02
C ARG A 559 -5.80 -11.48 19.59
N SER A 560 -6.34 -10.30 19.30
CA SER A 560 -6.73 -9.92 17.93
C SER A 560 -5.55 -9.78 16.96
N ILE A 561 -4.37 -9.41 17.47
CA ILE A 561 -3.14 -9.37 16.68
C ILE A 561 -2.60 -10.78 16.45
N ARG A 562 -2.61 -11.61 17.49
CA ARG A 562 -2.12 -12.99 17.44
C ARG A 562 -3.01 -13.91 16.61
N ILE A 563 -4.33 -13.79 16.76
CA ILE A 563 -5.33 -14.65 16.13
C ILE A 563 -5.98 -13.87 15.00
N ASN A 564 -5.56 -14.19 13.78
CA ASN A 564 -6.04 -13.55 12.56
C ASN A 564 -6.10 -14.61 11.44
N PRO A 565 -6.71 -14.32 10.28
CA PRO A 565 -6.85 -15.30 9.21
C PRO A 565 -5.55 -15.97 8.75
N GLU A 566 -4.41 -15.26 8.77
CA GLU A 566 -3.11 -15.80 8.39
C GLU A 566 -2.57 -16.77 9.44
N SER A 567 -2.48 -16.33 10.69
CA SER A 567 -1.95 -17.15 11.78
C SER A 567 -2.84 -18.37 12.01
N THR A 568 -4.16 -18.19 11.97
CA THR A 568 -5.15 -19.27 12.04
C THR A 568 -4.98 -20.28 10.90
N THR A 569 -4.77 -19.81 9.66
CA THR A 569 -4.50 -20.72 8.52
C THR A 569 -3.21 -21.50 8.72
N THR A 570 -2.18 -20.83 9.20
CA THR A 570 -0.88 -21.46 9.48
C THR A 570 -1.01 -22.54 10.54
N ILE A 571 -1.67 -22.23 11.66
CA ILE A 571 -1.95 -23.19 12.73
C ILE A 571 -2.80 -24.35 12.19
N PHE A 572 -3.84 -24.07 11.40
CA PHE A 572 -4.66 -25.11 10.79
C PHE A 572 -3.83 -26.08 9.95
N LEU A 573 -3.03 -25.58 9.01
CA LEU A 573 -2.22 -26.45 8.17
C LEU A 573 -1.16 -27.20 8.96
N ARG A 574 -0.38 -26.50 9.79
CA ARG A 574 0.77 -27.09 10.50
C ARG A 574 0.38 -28.04 11.61
N LYS A 575 -0.64 -27.68 12.39
CA LYS A 575 -0.97 -28.34 13.65
C LYS A 575 -2.16 -29.30 13.50
N PHE A 576 -3.08 -29.04 12.58
CA PHE A 576 -4.28 -29.86 12.39
C PHE A 576 -4.29 -30.68 11.10
N LEU A 577 -3.81 -30.12 9.98
CA LEU A 577 -3.83 -30.83 8.70
C LEU A 577 -2.64 -31.78 8.56
N PHE A 578 -1.41 -31.26 8.65
CA PHE A 578 -0.16 -31.98 8.36
C PHE A 578 0.64 -32.45 9.59
N SER A 579 0.13 -32.27 10.80
CA SER A 579 0.81 -32.76 12.01
C SER A 579 0.55 -34.23 12.25
N ASP A 580 1.55 -34.93 12.81
CA ASP A 580 1.36 -36.25 13.40
C ASP A 580 0.77 -36.17 14.83
N ASN A 581 0.87 -35.01 15.49
CA ASN A 581 0.48 -34.81 16.90
C ASN A 581 -0.86 -34.09 17.08
N LYS A 582 -1.82 -34.35 16.18
CA LYS A 582 -3.06 -33.55 16.07
C LYS A 582 -3.91 -33.52 17.34
N GLN A 583 -3.94 -34.61 18.10
CA GLN A 583 -4.68 -34.69 19.38
C GLN A 583 -4.11 -33.76 20.45
N GLN A 584 -2.78 -33.66 20.55
CA GLN A 584 -2.12 -32.76 21.49
C GLN A 584 -2.29 -31.31 21.03
N ASN A 585 -2.15 -31.05 19.73
CA ASN A 585 -2.34 -29.72 19.15
C ASN A 585 -3.76 -29.19 19.36
N LEU A 586 -4.77 -30.08 19.38
CA LEU A 586 -6.15 -29.67 19.65
C LEU A 586 -6.33 -29.10 21.05
N LEU A 587 -5.57 -29.57 22.04
CA LEU A 587 -5.61 -29.00 23.39
C LEU A 587 -4.91 -27.64 23.45
N GLU A 588 -3.81 -27.47 22.71
CA GLU A 588 -2.94 -26.29 22.78
C GLU A 588 -3.46 -25.11 21.94
N TYR A 589 -4.03 -25.38 20.75
CA TYR A 589 -4.42 -24.36 19.77
C TYR A 589 -5.94 -24.14 19.68
N THR A 590 -6.69 -24.49 20.74
CA THR A 590 -8.16 -24.28 20.81
C THR A 590 -8.59 -22.84 20.55
N ASP A 591 -7.74 -21.88 20.89
CA ASP A 591 -7.99 -20.45 20.74
C ASP A 591 -8.18 -19.99 19.29
N TYR A 592 -7.61 -20.72 18.33
CA TYR A 592 -7.68 -20.43 16.89
C TYR A 592 -8.93 -21.03 16.22
N LEU A 593 -9.74 -21.77 16.98
CA LEU A 593 -10.89 -22.52 16.46
C LEU A 593 -12.19 -21.96 17.01
N SER A 594 -13.20 -21.81 16.14
CA SER A 594 -14.58 -21.61 16.60
C SER A 594 -15.10 -22.86 17.32
N GLU A 595 -16.17 -22.72 18.13
CA GLU A 595 -16.77 -23.86 18.83
C GLU A 595 -17.25 -24.96 17.88
N ASN A 596 -17.79 -24.58 16.72
CA ASN A 596 -18.14 -25.54 15.66
C ASN A 596 -16.88 -26.28 15.16
N MET A 597 -15.82 -25.53 14.87
CA MET A 597 -14.63 -26.07 14.25
C MET A 597 -13.86 -27.02 15.17
N LYS A 598 -13.93 -26.85 16.49
CA LYS A 598 -13.38 -27.81 17.46
C LYS A 598 -13.98 -29.21 17.25
N ILE A 599 -15.32 -29.29 17.16
CA ILE A 599 -16.05 -30.55 16.95
C ILE A 599 -15.72 -31.13 15.57
N VAL A 600 -15.69 -30.30 14.53
CA VAL A 600 -15.39 -30.76 13.17
C VAL A 600 -13.96 -31.27 13.05
N ILE A 601 -12.99 -30.60 13.68
CA ILE A 601 -11.60 -31.08 13.74
C ILE A 601 -11.54 -32.39 14.50
N GLU A 602 -12.12 -32.51 15.70
CA GLU A 602 -12.14 -33.75 16.50
C GLU A 602 -12.61 -34.96 15.68
N ASN A 603 -13.69 -34.80 14.91
CA ASN A 603 -14.26 -35.87 14.09
C ASN A 603 -13.41 -36.21 12.86
N ASN A 604 -12.61 -35.27 12.35
CA ASN A 604 -11.84 -35.40 11.11
C ASN A 604 -10.31 -35.43 11.31
N LEU A 605 -9.82 -35.50 12.56
CA LEU A 605 -8.38 -35.52 12.88
C LEU A 605 -7.59 -36.53 12.02
N ASN A 606 -8.18 -37.71 11.81
CA ASN A 606 -7.54 -38.83 11.10
C ASN A 606 -8.01 -38.98 9.64
N ALA A 607 -8.73 -37.98 9.10
CA ALA A 607 -9.13 -38.01 7.69
C ALA A 607 -7.89 -38.05 6.79
N PRO A 608 -7.91 -38.86 5.71
CA PRO A 608 -6.79 -38.94 4.78
C PRO A 608 -6.62 -37.61 4.06
N ILE A 609 -5.38 -37.11 4.06
CA ILE A 609 -5.01 -35.87 3.38
C ILE A 609 -4.89 -36.16 1.88
N PRO A 610 -5.51 -35.37 1.00
CA PRO A 610 -5.33 -35.50 -0.44
C PRO A 610 -3.85 -35.44 -0.86
N VAL A 611 -3.46 -36.33 -1.79
CA VAL A 611 -2.09 -36.46 -2.26
C VAL A 611 -1.59 -35.15 -2.87
N ASN A 612 -0.38 -34.71 -2.50
CA ASN A 612 0.30 -33.50 -2.97
C ASN A 612 -0.20 -32.15 -2.42
N MET A 613 -1.05 -32.11 -1.39
CA MET A 613 -1.41 -30.84 -0.75
C MET A 613 -0.24 -30.18 0.01
N GLU A 614 0.73 -30.94 0.54
CA GLU A 614 1.94 -30.38 1.17
C GLU A 614 2.80 -29.56 0.20
N LYS A 615 2.64 -29.82 -1.11
CA LYS A 615 3.32 -29.12 -2.21
C LYS A 615 2.39 -28.14 -2.94
N GLY A 616 1.24 -27.86 -2.32
CA GLY A 616 0.20 -27.01 -2.88
C GLY A 616 0.39 -25.53 -2.54
N TYR A 617 -0.65 -24.75 -2.84
CA TYR A 617 -0.61 -23.29 -2.72
C TYR A 617 -1.77 -22.77 -1.88
N LEU A 618 -1.53 -21.66 -1.18
CA LEU A 618 -2.55 -20.85 -0.53
C LEU A 618 -2.90 -19.66 -1.41
N TYR A 619 -4.20 -19.40 -1.56
CA TYR A 619 -4.73 -18.19 -2.18
C TYR A 619 -5.63 -17.43 -1.20
N LEU A 620 -5.59 -16.11 -1.27
CA LEU A 620 -6.38 -15.20 -0.46
C LEU A 620 -7.53 -14.62 -1.28
N VAL A 621 -8.72 -14.60 -0.72
CA VAL A 621 -9.87 -13.83 -1.24
C VAL A 621 -10.22 -12.79 -0.19
N ARG A 622 -10.22 -11.50 -0.56
CA ARG A 622 -10.48 -10.39 0.38
C ARG A 622 -11.95 -9.97 0.43
N GLU A 623 -12.63 -9.97 -0.71
CA GLU A 623 -14.02 -9.52 -0.85
C GLU A 623 -14.94 -10.66 -1.31
N PRO A 624 -16.20 -10.71 -0.81
CA PRO A 624 -16.82 -9.81 0.16
C PRO A 624 -16.42 -10.09 1.62
N GLN A 625 -15.65 -11.15 1.86
CA GLN A 625 -15.15 -11.56 3.17
C GLN A 625 -13.83 -12.31 2.99
N VAL A 626 -12.96 -12.25 4.00
CA VAL A 626 -11.65 -12.91 3.96
C VAL A 626 -11.80 -14.43 3.93
N LYS A 627 -11.20 -15.09 2.93
CA LYS A 627 -11.12 -16.56 2.81
C LYS A 627 -9.73 -16.99 2.38
N MET A 628 -9.32 -18.17 2.81
CA MET A 628 -8.09 -18.80 2.35
C MET A 628 -8.42 -20.09 1.59
N ILE A 629 -7.91 -20.21 0.37
CA ILE A 629 -8.12 -21.38 -0.49
C ILE A 629 -6.83 -22.19 -0.51
N VAL A 630 -6.94 -23.47 -0.16
CA VAL A 630 -5.85 -24.44 -0.19
C VAL A 630 -5.99 -25.25 -1.48
N SER A 631 -5.00 -25.17 -2.37
CA SER A 631 -4.92 -25.99 -3.58
C SER A 631 -3.91 -27.11 -3.42
N ASP A 632 -3.94 -28.10 -4.32
CA ASP A 632 -2.82 -29.03 -4.49
C ASP A 632 -1.75 -28.46 -5.45
N LEU A 633 -0.77 -29.30 -5.84
CA LEU A 633 0.29 -28.97 -6.80
C LEU A 633 -0.25 -28.47 -8.15
N ASN A 634 -1.42 -28.96 -8.57
CA ASN A 634 -2.12 -28.50 -9.77
C ASN A 634 -2.96 -27.27 -9.39
N LYS A 635 -2.38 -26.08 -9.58
CA LYS A 635 -2.92 -24.73 -9.26
C LYS A 635 -4.40 -24.44 -9.58
N ASN A 636 -5.10 -25.33 -10.28
CA ASN A 636 -6.49 -25.19 -10.70
C ASN A 636 -7.50 -25.97 -9.83
N GLU A 637 -7.06 -26.85 -8.92
CA GLU A 637 -7.99 -27.65 -8.11
C GLU A 637 -8.05 -27.14 -6.67
N GLU A 638 -9.17 -26.49 -6.33
CA GLU A 638 -9.46 -26.02 -4.98
C GLU A 638 -9.78 -27.25 -4.11
N LYS A 639 -8.95 -27.49 -3.08
CA LYS A 639 -9.11 -28.66 -2.20
C LYS A 639 -9.80 -28.30 -0.91
N LEU A 640 -9.42 -27.19 -0.28
CA LEU A 640 -10.08 -26.69 0.92
C LEU A 640 -10.35 -25.19 0.81
N ILE A 641 -11.46 -24.73 1.38
CA ILE A 641 -11.78 -23.32 1.56
C ILE A 641 -11.94 -23.06 3.05
N LEU A 642 -11.06 -22.23 3.60
CA LEU A 642 -11.05 -21.81 4.99
C LEU A 642 -11.77 -20.47 5.11
N THR A 643 -12.69 -20.39 6.06
CA THR A 643 -13.38 -19.14 6.41
C THR A 643 -13.18 -18.82 7.88
N PHE A 644 -13.28 -17.54 8.21
CA PHE A 644 -12.94 -17.04 9.53
C PHE A 644 -14.12 -16.30 10.14
N ASP A 645 -14.23 -16.34 11.47
CA ASP A 645 -15.19 -15.52 12.20
C ASP A 645 -14.69 -14.08 12.35
N GLU A 646 -15.50 -13.21 12.95
CA GLU A 646 -15.15 -11.80 13.21
C GLU A 646 -13.90 -11.63 14.09
N SER A 647 -13.49 -12.67 14.81
CA SER A 647 -12.27 -12.70 15.64
C SER A 647 -11.08 -13.34 14.94
N GLY A 648 -11.18 -13.66 13.64
CA GLY A 648 -10.12 -14.27 12.85
C GLY A 648 -9.88 -15.76 13.14
N ARG A 649 -10.75 -16.41 13.94
CA ARG A 649 -10.67 -17.85 14.23
C ARG A 649 -11.25 -18.66 13.08
N LEU A 650 -10.83 -19.91 12.95
CA LEU A 650 -11.32 -20.80 11.91
C LEU A 650 -12.79 -21.13 12.18
N ALA A 651 -13.66 -20.66 11.28
CA ALA A 651 -15.10 -20.84 11.38
C ALA A 651 -15.54 -22.12 10.66
N HIS A 652 -15.10 -22.27 9.41
CA HIS A 652 -15.43 -23.42 8.57
C HIS A 652 -14.25 -23.84 7.68
N VAL A 653 -14.22 -25.14 7.36
CA VAL A 653 -13.33 -25.77 6.39
C VAL A 653 -14.18 -26.55 5.40
N PHE A 654 -14.38 -25.99 4.22
CA PHE A 654 -15.14 -26.66 3.16
C PHE A 654 -14.20 -27.47 2.28
N GLY A 655 -14.58 -28.70 1.95
CA GLY A 655 -13.84 -29.55 1.01
C GLY A 655 -13.93 -31.05 1.32
N PRO A 656 -13.24 -31.90 0.55
CA PRO A 656 -13.33 -33.35 0.69
C PRO A 656 -12.92 -33.82 2.09
N ASN A 657 -13.74 -34.66 2.71
CA ASN A 657 -13.56 -35.16 4.09
C ASN A 657 -13.67 -34.09 5.20
N TRP A 658 -14.15 -32.88 4.86
CA TRP A 658 -14.47 -31.82 5.80
C TRP A 658 -15.95 -31.42 5.62
N GLU A 659 -16.29 -30.13 5.63
CA GLU A 659 -17.66 -29.66 5.43
C GLU A 659 -18.04 -29.64 3.94
N GLU A 660 -19.33 -29.88 3.63
CA GLU A 660 -19.83 -29.90 2.24
C GLU A 660 -19.73 -28.51 1.59
N VAL A 661 -19.30 -28.49 0.33
CA VAL A 661 -19.16 -27.25 -0.46
C VAL A 661 -20.48 -26.91 -1.14
N ASP A 662 -21.00 -25.71 -0.92
CA ASP A 662 -22.13 -25.17 -1.69
C ASP A 662 -21.63 -24.71 -3.08
N GLU A 663 -22.36 -25.01 -4.16
CA GLU A 663 -21.97 -24.70 -5.55
C GLU A 663 -21.77 -23.19 -5.78
N GLU A 664 -22.41 -22.32 -4.97
CA GLU A 664 -22.19 -20.87 -4.99
C GLU A 664 -20.81 -20.45 -4.43
N MET A 665 -20.04 -21.36 -3.83
CA MET A 665 -18.74 -21.09 -3.19
C MET A 665 -17.49 -21.46 -4.02
N ILE A 666 -17.64 -22.06 -5.22
CA ILE A 666 -16.52 -22.76 -5.90
C ILE A 666 -15.75 -21.92 -6.93
N HIS A 667 -16.12 -20.65 -7.16
CA HIS A 667 -15.38 -19.81 -8.12
C HIS A 667 -15.18 -18.37 -7.67
N TYR A 668 -13.98 -18.09 -7.16
CA TYR A 668 -13.51 -16.74 -6.86
C TYR A 668 -12.60 -16.23 -7.97
N SER A 669 -13.13 -15.34 -8.83
CA SER A 669 -12.35 -14.67 -9.87
C SER A 669 -11.33 -13.67 -9.30
N ASN A 670 -11.46 -13.29 -8.03
CA ASN A 670 -10.64 -12.31 -7.31
C ASN A 670 -9.63 -12.94 -6.34
N ARG A 671 -9.26 -14.22 -6.52
CA ARG A 671 -8.27 -14.88 -5.65
C ARG A 671 -6.84 -14.39 -5.97
N GLU A 672 -6.10 -14.01 -4.94
CA GLU A 672 -4.70 -13.58 -5.00
C GLU A 672 -3.81 -14.71 -4.49
N ALA A 673 -2.65 -14.94 -5.12
CA ALA A 673 -1.69 -15.90 -4.56
C ALA A 673 -1.17 -15.39 -3.21
N PHE A 674 -1.16 -16.26 -2.19
CA PHE A 674 -0.78 -15.90 -0.83
C PHE A 674 0.57 -16.52 -0.42
N LYS A 675 0.68 -17.86 -0.39
CA LYS A 675 1.90 -18.53 0.09
C LYS A 675 2.03 -19.98 -0.41
N ASN A 676 3.24 -20.52 -0.39
CA ASN A 676 3.46 -21.96 -0.56
C ASN A 676 3.23 -22.71 0.75
N ILE A 677 2.53 -23.83 0.68
CA ILE A 677 2.32 -24.70 1.84
C ILE A 677 3.65 -25.29 2.31
N SER A 678 4.55 -25.70 1.41
CA SER A 678 5.83 -26.31 1.83
C SER A 678 6.69 -25.31 2.62
N THR A 679 6.80 -24.07 2.15
CA THR A 679 7.53 -23.00 2.86
C THR A 679 6.89 -22.70 4.20
N LEU A 680 5.56 -22.60 4.26
CA LEU A 680 4.83 -22.36 5.50
C LEU A 680 5.04 -23.50 6.53
N LEU A 681 5.21 -24.74 6.08
CA LEU A 681 5.48 -25.87 6.97
C LEU A 681 6.92 -25.83 7.53
N GLU A 682 7.88 -25.30 6.77
CA GLU A 682 9.31 -25.21 7.10
C GLU A 682 9.68 -24.01 7.99
N GLU A 683 8.82 -22.98 8.07
CA GLU A 683 9.07 -21.79 8.90
C GLU A 683 9.18 -22.12 10.40
N PRO A 684 10.06 -21.46 11.17
CA PRO A 684 10.06 -21.60 12.62
C PRO A 684 8.70 -21.19 13.22
N ASP A 685 8.30 -21.85 14.32
CA ASP A 685 7.03 -21.59 15.03
C ASP A 685 6.96 -20.19 15.66
#